data_AF-A0A8C9A7H7-F1
#
_entry.id   AF-A0A8C9A7H7-F1
#
_cell.length_a   1.000
_cell.length_b   1.000
_cell.length_c   1.000
_cell.angle_alpha   90.00
_cell.angle_beta   90.00
_cell.angle_gamma   90.00
#
_symmetry.space_group_name_H-M   'P 1'
#
loop_
_entity.id
_entity.type
_entity.pdbx_description
1 polymer ?
#
loop_
_entity_poly.entity_id
_entity_poly.type
_entity_poly.pdbx_seq_one_letter_code
_entity_poly.pdbx_strand_id
1 'polypeptide(L)'
;MEGLRASAGLLRRGRPRRRRQPQPHSGSVLALPSRPRKIRRQLRRNVASRMAALRAQTLPSEDSEDSRVESTADDLGDSLPGGAAAAVAVPDAARREPYGPLGPAELLEAAPATRSLQTPPARLVPPSAPPVRLAEVPAAPARVVENSALLCTAQHLAAAPHSGAPATLSGPEVDSTGGELSCDSPLQRVLAELNRIPSSRRRAARLFEWLIAPMPPDHFYRRLWEREAVLVRRQDRTYYQGLFSTADLDSMLRSEEVQFGQHLDAARYINGRRETLNPPGRALPAAAWSLYQAGCSLRLLCPQAFSTTVWQFLAVLQEQFGSMAGSNVYLTPPNSQGFAPHYDDIEAFVLQLEGRKLWRVYRPRVPTEELALTSSPNFSQDDLGEPVLQTVLEPGDLLYFPRGFIHQAECQDGVHSLHLTLSTYQRNTWGDFLEAVLPLAVQAAMEENVEFRRGLPRDFMDYMGAQHSDSKDPRRTAFMEKVRVLVARLGHFAPVDAVADQRAKDFIHDSLPPVLTDRERALSVYGLPIRWEAGEPVNVGAQLTTETEVHMLQDGIARLVGEGGRLFLYYTVENSRVYHLEEPKCLEIYPQQADAMELLLRSYPEFVRVGDLPCDSVEDQLSLATMLYDKGLLLTKMPLT
;
A
#
# COMPACT_ATOMS: atom_id res chain seq x y z
N MET A 1 14.33 83.72 -19.39
CA MET A 1 14.64 82.66 -18.40
C MET A 1 14.30 81.33 -19.07
N GLU A 2 15.15 80.74 -19.92
CA GLU A 2 16.52 80.24 -19.64
C GLU A 2 16.52 79.35 -18.38
N GLY A 3 16.88 78.07 -18.39
CA GLY A 3 17.20 77.08 -19.45
C GLY A 3 16.96 75.67 -18.84
N LEU A 4 17.37 74.50 -19.35
CA LEU A 4 18.09 74.06 -20.55
C LEU A 4 18.01 72.50 -20.55
N ARG A 5 17.75 71.85 -21.71
CA ARG A 5 18.10 70.44 -22.05
C ARG A 5 17.43 69.28 -21.25
N ALA A 6 17.17 68.08 -21.79
CA ALA A 6 17.24 67.61 -23.18
C ALA A 6 16.30 66.42 -23.48
N SER A 7 15.98 66.32 -24.77
CA SER A 7 15.39 65.28 -25.62
C SER A 7 15.19 63.83 -25.13
N ALA A 8 14.08 63.26 -25.63
CA ALA A 8 13.75 61.84 -25.58
C ALA A 8 14.55 60.97 -26.58
N GLY A 9 14.58 59.65 -26.32
CA GLY A 9 15.00 58.62 -27.27
C GLY A 9 14.14 57.36 -27.12
N LEU A 10 13.47 56.94 -28.21
CA LEU A 10 12.66 55.72 -28.24
C LEU A 10 13.52 54.46 -28.15
N LEU A 11 12.99 53.39 -27.55
CA LEU A 11 13.16 52.03 -28.09
C LEU A 11 11.99 51.12 -27.68
N ARG A 12 11.18 50.71 -28.67
CA ARG A 12 10.17 49.65 -28.51
C ARG A 12 10.84 48.27 -28.59
N ARG A 13 10.59 47.37 -27.64
CA ARG A 13 10.61 45.91 -27.87
C ARG A 13 9.38 45.25 -27.23
N GLY A 14 8.87 44.21 -27.90
CA GLY A 14 7.48 43.77 -27.77
C GLY A 14 7.20 42.73 -26.69
N ARG A 15 5.92 42.62 -26.31
CA ARG A 15 5.37 41.53 -25.49
C ARG A 15 5.17 40.26 -26.36
N PRO A 16 5.67 39.08 -25.95
CA PRO A 16 5.21 37.83 -26.54
C PRO A 16 3.79 37.49 -26.04
N ARG A 17 2.95 36.92 -26.93
CA ARG A 17 1.58 36.49 -26.62
C ARG A 17 1.59 35.25 -25.72
N ARG A 18 0.69 35.20 -24.73
CA ARG A 18 0.38 33.97 -23.97
C ARG A 18 -0.09 32.87 -24.95
N ARG A 19 0.60 31.72 -24.98
CA ARG A 19 0.02 30.47 -25.52
C ARG A 19 -0.95 29.90 -24.47
N ARG A 20 -2.09 29.38 -24.92
CA ARG A 20 -3.03 28.62 -24.08
C ARG A 20 -2.39 27.27 -23.71
N GLN A 21 -2.48 26.87 -22.45
CA GLN A 21 -2.33 25.46 -22.05
C GLN A 21 -3.59 24.68 -22.45
N PRO A 22 -3.48 23.43 -22.89
CA PRO A 22 -4.61 22.50 -22.90
C PRO A 22 -4.83 21.95 -21.47
N GLN A 23 -6.09 21.75 -21.08
CA GLN A 23 -6.44 20.98 -19.88
C GLN A 23 -6.42 19.47 -20.19
N PRO A 24 -6.21 18.60 -19.19
CA PRO A 24 -6.26 17.16 -19.37
C PRO A 24 -7.71 16.67 -19.50
N HIS A 25 -7.97 15.84 -20.52
CA HIS A 25 -9.21 15.08 -20.59
C HIS A 25 -9.06 13.76 -19.84
N SER A 26 -10.04 13.46 -18.99
CA SER A 26 -10.20 12.20 -18.29
C SER A 26 -10.70 11.08 -19.22
N GLY A 27 -10.31 9.84 -18.91
CA GLY A 27 -10.89 8.62 -19.50
C GLY A 27 -10.20 8.12 -20.76
N SER A 28 -9.26 7.17 -20.60
CA SER A 28 -8.74 6.36 -21.71
C SER A 28 -9.20 4.91 -21.54
N VAL A 29 -9.93 4.39 -22.53
CA VAL A 29 -10.33 2.99 -22.62
C VAL A 29 -9.16 2.16 -23.13
N LEU A 30 -8.90 1.01 -22.50
CA LEU A 30 -7.83 0.08 -22.87
C LEU A 30 -7.94 -0.35 -24.35
N ALA A 31 -6.99 0.10 -25.17
CA ALA A 31 -6.79 -0.37 -26.54
C ALA A 31 -5.59 -1.34 -26.59
N LEU A 32 -5.87 -2.65 -26.68
CA LEU A 32 -4.84 -3.69 -26.78
C LEU A 32 -4.29 -3.82 -28.21
N PRO A 33 -2.96 -3.87 -28.43
CA PRO A 33 -2.37 -4.21 -29.72
C PRO A 33 -2.51 -5.70 -30.05
N SER A 34 -2.76 -6.03 -31.32
CA SER A 34 -2.89 -7.40 -31.81
C SER A 34 -1.54 -8.14 -31.87
N ARG A 35 -1.46 -9.32 -31.23
CA ARG A 35 -0.21 -10.09 -31.08
C ARG A 35 0.17 -10.92 -32.33
N PRO A 36 1.45 -10.96 -32.77
CA PRO A 36 1.89 -11.83 -33.86
C PRO A 36 1.89 -13.33 -33.50
N ARG A 37 1.31 -14.18 -34.36
CA ARG A 37 1.14 -15.64 -34.14
C ARG A 37 2.45 -16.45 -33.98
N LYS A 38 3.61 -15.95 -34.40
CA LYS A 38 4.87 -16.72 -34.39
C LYS A 38 5.45 -16.94 -32.97
N ILE A 39 5.39 -15.93 -32.10
CA ILE A 39 6.00 -15.98 -30.75
C ILE A 39 5.25 -16.95 -29.81
N ARG A 40 3.90 -17.02 -29.92
CA ARG A 40 3.05 -17.94 -29.11
C ARG A 40 3.40 -19.43 -29.30
N ARG A 41 4.14 -19.80 -30.38
CA ARG A 41 4.57 -21.18 -30.66
C ARG A 41 5.94 -21.54 -30.07
N GLN A 42 6.78 -20.54 -29.74
CA GLN A 42 8.12 -20.75 -29.19
C GLN A 42 8.06 -20.86 -27.65
N LEU A 43 7.37 -19.94 -26.98
CA LEU A 43 7.11 -20.04 -25.53
C LEU A 43 6.34 -21.32 -25.15
N ARG A 44 5.32 -21.71 -25.94
CA ARG A 44 4.58 -22.98 -25.70
C ARG A 44 5.45 -24.23 -25.82
N ARG A 45 6.52 -24.22 -26.64
CA ARG A 45 7.47 -25.35 -26.71
C ARG A 45 8.34 -25.43 -25.46
N ASN A 46 8.87 -24.31 -24.99
CA ASN A 46 9.74 -24.29 -23.82
C ASN A 46 8.99 -24.67 -22.53
N VAL A 47 7.76 -24.19 -22.34
CA VAL A 47 6.92 -24.56 -21.19
C VAL A 47 6.50 -26.04 -21.24
N ALA A 48 6.11 -26.56 -22.40
CA ALA A 48 5.78 -27.99 -22.53
C ALA A 48 7.01 -28.89 -22.26
N SER A 49 8.20 -28.47 -22.69
CA SER A 49 9.45 -29.18 -22.42
C SER A 49 9.84 -29.17 -20.93
N ARG A 50 9.72 -28.01 -20.25
CA ARG A 50 9.93 -27.92 -18.79
C ARG A 50 8.92 -28.79 -18.01
N MET A 51 7.64 -28.82 -18.40
CA MET A 51 6.61 -29.68 -17.77
C MET A 51 6.84 -31.18 -18.00
N ALA A 52 7.41 -31.58 -19.14
CA ALA A 52 7.80 -32.96 -19.39
C ALA A 52 9.02 -33.37 -18.54
N ALA A 53 10.01 -32.50 -18.39
CA ALA A 53 11.20 -32.74 -17.57
C ALA A 53 10.86 -32.86 -16.07
N LEU A 54 9.97 -32.01 -15.54
CA LEU A 54 9.51 -32.07 -14.14
C LEU A 54 8.71 -33.35 -13.83
N ARG A 55 7.92 -33.86 -14.78
CA ARG A 55 7.22 -35.15 -14.64
C ARG A 55 8.15 -36.36 -14.68
N ALA A 56 9.34 -36.24 -15.25
CA ALA A 56 10.32 -37.33 -15.29
C ALA A 56 11.14 -37.49 -13.99
N GLN A 57 11.02 -36.56 -13.02
CA GLN A 57 11.82 -36.54 -11.80
C GLN A 57 11.03 -36.88 -10.52
N THR A 58 9.75 -37.25 -10.62
CA THR A 58 8.84 -37.38 -9.46
C THR A 58 7.93 -38.62 -9.49
N LEU A 59 8.51 -39.82 -9.59
CA LEU A 59 7.85 -41.07 -9.18
C LEU A 59 8.87 -42.07 -8.57
N PRO A 60 8.63 -42.60 -7.36
CA PRO A 60 9.30 -43.80 -6.88
C PRO A 60 8.64 -45.07 -7.45
N SER A 61 9.40 -46.15 -7.53
CA SER A 61 8.99 -47.47 -8.00
C SER A 61 8.38 -48.33 -6.88
N GLU A 62 7.24 -48.96 -7.12
CA GLU A 62 6.86 -50.23 -6.47
C GLU A 62 6.17 -51.16 -7.48
N ASP A 63 6.49 -52.46 -7.40
CA ASP A 63 5.97 -53.53 -8.24
C ASP A 63 4.63 -54.06 -7.73
N SER A 64 3.78 -54.58 -8.64
CA SER A 64 3.17 -55.91 -8.48
C SER A 64 2.36 -56.32 -9.71
N GLU A 65 2.38 -57.62 -9.99
CA GLU A 65 1.65 -58.29 -11.06
C GLU A 65 0.17 -58.49 -10.70
N ASP A 66 -0.74 -58.54 -11.69
CA ASP A 66 -1.25 -59.82 -12.24
C ASP A 66 -2.63 -59.66 -12.94
N SER A 67 -3.04 -60.70 -13.68
CA SER A 67 -4.36 -61.01 -14.24
C SER A 67 -4.77 -60.38 -15.59
N ARG A 68 -4.59 -61.20 -16.64
CA ARG A 68 -5.35 -61.17 -17.90
C ARG A 68 -6.85 -61.39 -17.65
N VAL A 69 -7.72 -60.76 -18.45
CA VAL A 69 -8.88 -61.42 -19.09
C VAL A 69 -9.10 -60.81 -20.48
N GLU A 70 -9.33 -61.65 -21.49
CA GLU A 70 -9.68 -61.26 -22.86
C GLU A 70 -11.19 -60.96 -23.00
N SER A 71 -11.60 -60.17 -24.00
CA SER A 71 -12.55 -60.65 -25.02
C SER A 71 -12.92 -59.57 -26.07
N THR A 72 -12.82 -59.98 -27.34
CA THR A 72 -13.69 -59.69 -28.50
C THR A 72 -14.29 -58.27 -28.67
N ALA A 73 -13.95 -57.48 -29.69
CA ALA A 73 -14.01 -57.69 -31.16
C ALA A 73 -15.28 -57.13 -31.82
N ASP A 74 -15.13 -56.88 -33.12
CA ASP A 74 -16.09 -56.44 -34.14
C ASP A 74 -16.55 -54.97 -34.17
N ASP A 75 -16.84 -54.35 -35.33
CA ASP A 75 -16.19 -54.34 -36.67
C ASP A 75 -16.82 -53.17 -37.48
N LEU A 76 -16.23 -52.77 -38.62
CA LEU A 76 -16.76 -51.89 -39.68
C LEU A 76 -16.97 -50.40 -39.27
N GLY A 77 -16.61 -49.37 -40.05
CA GLY A 77 -16.53 -49.22 -41.51
C GLY A 77 -17.75 -48.39 -42.01
N ASP A 78 -17.66 -47.43 -42.93
CA ASP A 78 -16.53 -46.81 -43.65
C ASP A 78 -17.01 -45.48 -44.31
N SER A 79 -16.06 -44.58 -44.65
CA SER A 79 -16.05 -43.63 -45.78
C SER A 79 -17.05 -42.44 -45.96
N LEU A 80 -16.46 -41.36 -46.51
CA LEU A 80 -17.06 -40.11 -47.02
C LEU A 80 -17.57 -40.27 -48.48
N PRO A 81 -18.31 -39.30 -49.07
CA PRO A 81 -17.70 -38.19 -49.85
C PRO A 81 -18.32 -36.80 -49.51
N GLY A 82 -17.78 -35.61 -49.81
CA GLY A 82 -17.33 -35.03 -51.10
C GLY A 82 -18.51 -34.30 -51.80
N GLY A 83 -18.45 -33.06 -52.33
CA GLY A 83 -17.42 -32.00 -52.45
C GLY A 83 -18.00 -30.78 -53.25
N ALA A 84 -17.15 -29.77 -53.58
CA ALA A 84 -17.42 -28.56 -54.40
C ALA A 84 -18.46 -27.51 -53.84
N ALA A 85 -18.30 -26.18 -53.82
CA ALA A 85 -17.53 -25.14 -54.56
C ALA A 85 -18.39 -24.32 -55.57
N ALA A 86 -18.59 -23.02 -55.27
CA ALA A 86 -18.95 -21.97 -56.23
C ALA A 86 -18.67 -20.57 -55.63
N ALA A 87 -18.27 -19.61 -56.47
CA ALA A 87 -18.01 -18.21 -56.10
C ALA A 87 -18.86 -17.26 -56.96
N VAL A 88 -19.28 -16.12 -56.41
CA VAL A 88 -19.88 -14.99 -57.17
C VAL A 88 -19.36 -13.66 -56.60
N ALA A 89 -19.30 -12.63 -57.46
CA ALA A 89 -18.50 -11.43 -57.31
C ALA A 89 -19.24 -10.18 -56.80
N VAL A 90 -18.45 -9.11 -56.61
CA VAL A 90 -18.80 -7.72 -56.26
C VAL A 90 -19.45 -6.99 -57.46
N PRO A 91 -20.28 -5.96 -57.22
CA PRO A 91 -20.02 -4.67 -57.87
C PRO A 91 -19.96 -3.48 -56.89
N ASP A 92 -19.29 -2.41 -57.32
CA ASP A 92 -18.92 -1.23 -56.53
C ASP A 92 -19.63 0.06 -57.03
N ALA A 93 -19.53 1.11 -56.21
CA ALA A 93 -19.66 2.54 -56.51
C ALA A 93 -21.06 3.18 -56.72
N ALA A 94 -21.43 4.07 -55.78
CA ALA A 94 -21.59 5.50 -56.08
C ALA A 94 -21.60 6.41 -54.81
N ARG A 95 -20.79 7.47 -54.85
CA ARG A 95 -20.56 8.50 -53.81
C ARG A 95 -21.81 9.35 -53.49
N ARG A 96 -21.95 9.82 -52.24
CA ARG A 96 -22.35 11.20 -51.87
C ARG A 96 -22.26 11.50 -50.35
N GLU A 97 -21.47 12.52 -50.02
CA GLU A 97 -21.33 13.31 -48.78
C GLU A 97 -20.86 14.72 -49.26
N PRO A 98 -20.92 15.83 -48.48
CA PRO A 98 -21.14 15.92 -47.04
C PRO A 98 -22.20 16.93 -46.54
N TYR A 99 -22.59 16.82 -45.26
CA TYR A 99 -23.07 17.95 -44.46
C TYR A 99 -22.39 18.01 -43.08
N GLY A 100 -22.10 19.24 -42.63
CA GLY A 100 -21.26 19.53 -41.46
C GLY A 100 -21.98 19.54 -40.09
N PRO A 101 -21.25 19.86 -39.01
CA PRO A 101 -21.60 19.50 -37.64
C PRO A 101 -22.54 20.49 -36.93
N LEU A 102 -23.34 19.97 -35.99
CA LEU A 102 -24.08 20.75 -34.99
C LEU A 102 -23.44 20.60 -33.61
N GLY A 103 -23.43 21.72 -32.86
CA GLY A 103 -22.80 21.84 -31.54
C GLY A 103 -23.68 21.38 -30.36
N PRO A 104 -23.16 21.49 -29.13
CA PRO A 104 -23.76 20.89 -27.94
C PRO A 104 -24.97 21.68 -27.40
N ALA A 105 -25.95 20.96 -26.88
CA ALA A 105 -27.09 21.52 -26.14
C ALA A 105 -26.86 21.42 -24.63
N GLU A 106 -27.22 22.49 -23.91
CA GLU A 106 -27.10 22.60 -22.47
C GLU A 106 -28.16 21.75 -21.76
N LEU A 107 -27.78 21.07 -20.67
CA LEU A 107 -28.70 20.42 -19.74
C LEU A 107 -28.98 21.38 -18.57
N LEU A 108 -30.18 21.97 -18.53
CA LEU A 108 -30.65 22.71 -17.36
C LEU A 108 -31.04 21.76 -16.22
N GLU A 109 -30.71 22.17 -15.00
CA GLU A 109 -31.22 21.57 -13.77
C GLU A 109 -32.74 21.78 -13.64
N ALA A 110 -33.44 20.77 -13.10
CA ALA A 110 -34.83 20.88 -12.69
C ALA A 110 -34.98 20.46 -11.22
N ALA A 111 -35.44 21.39 -10.38
CA ALA A 111 -35.63 21.15 -8.95
C ALA A 111 -36.82 20.21 -8.66
N PRO A 112 -36.75 19.34 -7.64
CA PRO A 112 -37.85 18.46 -7.28
C PRO A 112 -38.98 19.21 -6.53
N ALA A 113 -40.21 19.05 -6.99
CA ALA A 113 -41.40 19.61 -6.35
C ALA A 113 -41.80 18.80 -5.09
N THR A 114 -42.26 19.51 -4.06
CA THR A 114 -42.79 18.93 -2.82
C THR A 114 -44.13 18.21 -3.04
N ARG A 115 -44.29 17.01 -2.48
CA ARG A 115 -45.60 16.37 -2.28
C ARG A 115 -45.70 15.70 -0.91
N SER A 116 -46.88 15.83 -0.32
CA SER A 116 -47.18 15.44 1.06
C SER A 116 -47.50 13.95 1.22
N LEU A 117 -47.35 13.49 2.46
CA LEU A 117 -47.59 12.13 2.96
C LEU A 117 -49.02 11.63 2.74
N GLN A 118 -49.17 10.35 2.40
CA GLN A 118 -50.33 9.52 2.79
C GLN A 118 -49.88 8.10 3.17
N THR A 119 -50.27 7.66 4.36
CA THR A 119 -49.99 6.33 4.93
C THR A 119 -51.06 5.30 4.54
N PRO A 120 -50.70 4.09 4.08
CA PRO A 120 -51.66 3.00 3.88
C PRO A 120 -51.91 2.21 5.20
N PRO A 121 -53.08 1.56 5.35
CA PRO A 121 -53.48 0.91 6.60
C PRO A 121 -52.93 -0.52 6.77
N ALA A 122 -52.85 -0.97 8.02
CA ALA A 122 -52.36 -2.29 8.40
C ALA A 122 -53.25 -3.45 7.92
N ARG A 123 -52.65 -4.60 7.63
CA ARG A 123 -53.34 -5.89 7.45
C ARG A 123 -52.89 -6.91 8.50
N LEU A 124 -53.85 -7.69 8.97
CA LEU A 124 -53.69 -8.76 9.95
C LEU A 124 -53.00 -9.99 9.34
N VAL A 125 -52.19 -10.69 10.12
CA VAL A 125 -51.49 -11.94 9.76
C VAL A 125 -51.94 -13.06 10.71
N PRO A 126 -52.36 -14.24 10.20
CA PRO A 126 -52.69 -15.40 11.04
C PRO A 126 -51.42 -16.19 11.45
N PRO A 127 -51.47 -17.00 12.53
CA PRO A 127 -50.27 -17.48 13.21
C PRO A 127 -49.67 -18.77 12.64
N SER A 128 -48.34 -18.90 12.67
CA SER A 128 -47.64 -20.15 12.37
C SER A 128 -46.33 -20.34 13.16
N ALA A 129 -46.34 -21.32 14.07
CA ALA A 129 -45.21 -22.05 14.67
C ALA A 129 -44.11 -21.28 15.46
N PRO A 130 -43.54 -21.88 16.53
CA PRO A 130 -42.61 -21.18 17.42
C PRO A 130 -41.17 -21.14 16.86
N PRO A 131 -40.38 -20.10 17.21
CA PRO A 131 -38.97 -20.05 16.84
C PRO A 131 -38.15 -21.06 17.66
N VAL A 132 -37.19 -21.71 17.00
CA VAL A 132 -36.14 -22.50 17.64
C VAL A 132 -35.31 -21.57 18.53
N ARG A 133 -35.04 -21.99 19.77
CA ARG A 133 -34.15 -21.25 20.68
C ARG A 133 -32.73 -21.21 20.09
N LEU A 134 -32.34 -20.08 19.55
CA LEU A 134 -30.91 -19.73 19.45
C LEU A 134 -30.41 -19.51 20.88
N ALA A 135 -29.44 -20.32 21.29
CA ALA A 135 -28.79 -20.15 22.58
C ALA A 135 -28.01 -18.83 22.60
N GLU A 136 -28.17 -18.06 23.67
CA GLU A 136 -27.36 -16.86 23.91
C GLU A 136 -25.89 -17.27 24.03
N VAL A 137 -25.08 -16.85 23.06
CA VAL A 137 -23.62 -16.91 23.20
C VAL A 137 -23.23 -15.73 24.08
N PRO A 138 -22.66 -15.94 25.29
CA PRO A 138 -22.31 -14.85 26.17
C PRO A 138 -21.22 -13.99 25.53
N ALA A 139 -21.39 -12.66 25.62
CA ALA A 139 -20.38 -11.72 25.15
C ALA A 139 -19.04 -11.98 25.87
N ALA A 140 -18.01 -12.32 25.10
CA ALA A 140 -16.66 -12.44 25.65
C ALA A 140 -16.15 -11.04 26.04
N PRO A 141 -15.59 -10.86 27.25
CA PRO A 141 -15.05 -9.57 27.66
C PRO A 141 -13.84 -9.18 26.79
N ALA A 142 -13.66 -7.87 26.60
CA ALA A 142 -12.52 -7.32 25.89
C ALA A 142 -11.20 -7.81 26.54
N ARG A 143 -10.28 -8.34 25.74
CA ARG A 143 -8.97 -8.79 26.21
C ARG A 143 -8.03 -7.61 26.39
N VAL A 144 -8.10 -6.96 27.55
CA VAL A 144 -6.97 -6.19 28.06
C VAL A 144 -5.86 -7.19 28.38
N VAL A 145 -4.72 -7.09 27.68
CA VAL A 145 -3.51 -7.86 28.03
C VAL A 145 -2.82 -7.11 29.16
N GLU A 146 -3.24 -7.35 30.40
CA GLU A 146 -2.54 -6.87 31.58
C GLU A 146 -1.35 -7.78 31.88
N ASN A 147 -0.16 -7.20 32.03
CA ASN A 147 1.08 -7.91 32.33
C ASN A 147 1.05 -8.45 33.78
N SER A 148 0.67 -9.71 33.95
CA SER A 148 0.86 -10.44 35.21
C SER A 148 2.30 -10.98 35.31
N ALA A 149 2.89 -10.83 36.51
CA ALA A 149 4.33 -10.87 36.70
C ALA A 149 4.99 -12.25 36.59
N LEU A 150 6.22 -12.27 36.06
CA LEU A 150 7.22 -13.30 36.34
C LEU A 150 8.30 -12.72 37.27
N LEU A 151 8.13 -12.95 38.57
CA LEU A 151 9.16 -12.70 39.58
C LEU A 151 10.26 -13.76 39.45
N CYS A 152 11.50 -13.33 39.21
CA CYS A 152 12.68 -14.16 39.43
C CYS A 152 13.46 -13.61 40.63
N THR A 153 13.81 -14.49 41.56
CA THR A 153 14.26 -14.15 42.92
C THR A 153 15.70 -13.65 42.99
N ALA A 154 15.94 -12.64 43.81
CA ALA A 154 17.29 -12.16 44.15
C ALA A 154 17.79 -12.72 45.48
N GLN A 155 19.04 -13.21 45.46
CA GLN A 155 19.96 -13.43 46.59
C GLN A 155 21.36 -13.09 46.01
N HIS A 156 22.33 -12.47 46.70
CA HIS A 156 22.56 -12.32 48.15
C HIS A 156 23.63 -11.21 48.42
N LEU A 157 23.78 -10.76 49.68
CA LEU A 157 24.90 -9.96 50.27
C LEU A 157 24.92 -8.43 50.01
N ALA A 158 25.36 -7.54 50.93
CA ALA A 158 25.49 -7.58 52.39
C ALA A 158 25.60 -6.13 52.97
N ALA A 159 25.58 -5.97 54.30
CA ALA A 159 25.32 -4.70 55.02
C ALA A 159 26.50 -3.70 55.17
N ALA A 160 26.15 -2.38 55.18
CA ALA A 160 26.47 -1.31 56.17
C ALA A 160 27.95 -1.03 56.63
N PRO A 161 28.31 0.16 57.21
CA PRO A 161 27.47 1.16 57.89
C PRO A 161 27.82 2.67 57.68
N HIS A 162 27.24 3.53 58.54
CA HIS A 162 27.13 5.00 58.45
C HIS A 162 28.34 5.85 58.91
N SER A 163 28.56 6.99 58.22
CA SER A 163 28.92 8.34 58.73
C SER A 163 28.75 9.37 57.59
N GLY A 164 28.49 10.68 57.75
CA GLY A 164 28.22 11.53 58.93
C GLY A 164 27.66 12.92 58.50
N ALA A 165 27.68 13.93 59.39
CA ALA A 165 27.29 15.34 59.12
C ALA A 165 28.38 16.32 59.68
N PRO A 166 28.40 17.66 59.43
CA PRO A 166 27.38 18.53 58.80
C PRO A 166 27.91 19.51 57.72
N ALA A 167 27.10 20.52 57.36
CA ALA A 167 27.28 21.44 56.22
C ALA A 167 28.09 22.72 56.47
N THR A 168 28.61 23.33 55.39
CA THR A 168 28.99 24.75 55.29
C THR A 168 28.64 25.33 53.91
N LEU A 169 28.35 26.63 53.88
CA LEU A 169 27.92 27.40 52.69
C LEU A 169 29.08 28.11 52.00
N SER A 170 29.25 27.90 50.69
CA SER A 170 29.88 28.85 49.76
C SER A 170 29.72 28.36 48.31
N GLY A 171 29.30 29.24 47.41
CA GLY A 171 29.42 29.04 45.95
C GLY A 171 29.94 30.33 45.31
N PRO A 172 29.89 30.48 43.97
CA PRO A 172 29.68 29.46 42.95
C PRO A 172 30.95 29.29 42.08
N GLU A 173 31.41 28.05 41.86
CA GLU A 173 32.41 27.79 40.81
C GLU A 173 31.74 27.15 39.58
N VAL A 174 32.07 27.71 38.42
CA VAL A 174 31.60 27.25 37.12
C VAL A 174 32.47 26.07 36.72
N ASP A 175 32.02 24.86 37.04
CA ASP A 175 32.64 23.65 36.48
C ASP A 175 31.90 23.23 35.21
N SER A 176 32.46 23.59 34.07
CA SER A 176 31.97 23.23 32.75
C SER A 176 32.35 21.78 32.40
N THR A 177 31.82 20.83 33.16
CA THR A 177 31.78 19.43 32.75
C THR A 177 30.48 19.19 31.98
N GLY A 178 30.60 19.22 30.66
CA GLY A 178 29.53 18.78 29.77
C GLY A 178 29.26 17.30 29.96
N GLY A 179 28.35 16.95 30.86
CA GLY A 179 27.83 15.60 30.96
C GLY A 179 27.14 15.23 29.66
N GLU A 180 27.75 14.35 28.88
CA GLU A 180 27.08 13.68 27.77
C GLU A 180 25.86 12.94 28.33
N LEU A 181 24.68 13.55 28.13
CA LEU A 181 23.40 12.91 28.40
C LEU A 181 23.27 11.71 27.47
N SER A 182 23.60 10.52 27.98
CA SER A 182 23.40 9.22 27.33
C SER A 182 21.94 9.13 26.83
N CYS A 183 21.77 9.35 25.53
CA CYS A 183 20.49 9.52 24.86
C CYS A 183 20.16 8.22 24.11
N ASP A 184 19.78 7.18 24.86
CA ASP A 184 19.49 5.84 24.37
C ASP A 184 18.00 5.48 24.59
N SER A 185 17.11 6.18 23.89
CA SER A 185 15.68 5.81 23.88
C SER A 185 15.49 4.37 23.35
N PRO A 186 14.39 3.68 23.72
CA PRO A 186 14.06 2.38 23.15
C PRO A 186 13.98 2.38 21.61
N LEU A 187 13.54 3.48 21.01
CA LEU A 187 13.54 3.67 19.56
C LEU A 187 14.96 3.81 18.99
N GLN A 188 15.81 4.67 19.57
CA GLN A 188 17.19 4.84 19.11
C GLN A 188 17.95 3.51 19.18
N ARG A 189 17.75 2.73 20.26
CA ARG A 189 18.32 1.39 20.41
C ARG A 189 17.86 0.41 19.34
N VAL A 190 16.56 0.35 19.01
CA VAL A 190 16.10 -0.54 17.91
C VAL A 190 16.56 -0.04 16.55
N LEU A 191 16.58 1.26 16.26
CA LEU A 191 17.08 1.78 14.97
C LEU A 191 18.58 1.46 14.78
N ALA A 192 19.37 1.56 15.84
CA ALA A 192 20.77 1.12 15.85
C ALA A 192 20.90 -0.41 15.73
N GLU A 193 19.97 -1.20 16.28
CA GLU A 193 19.88 -2.65 16.06
C GLU A 193 19.60 -2.97 14.59
N LEU A 194 18.60 -2.33 13.97
CA LEU A 194 18.24 -2.50 12.56
C LEU A 194 19.44 -2.24 11.64
N ASN A 195 20.23 -1.19 11.90
CA ASN A 195 21.43 -0.87 11.12
C ASN A 195 22.49 -2.01 11.10
N ARG A 196 22.44 -2.93 12.08
CA ARG A 196 23.34 -4.10 12.17
C ARG A 196 22.75 -5.38 11.57
N ILE A 197 21.44 -5.40 11.28
CA ILE A 197 20.76 -6.57 10.69
C ILE A 197 20.92 -6.54 9.16
N PRO A 198 21.61 -7.53 8.54
CA PRO A 198 21.94 -7.45 7.10
C PRO A 198 20.73 -7.53 6.15
N SER A 199 19.68 -8.25 6.53
CA SER A 199 18.50 -8.49 5.68
C SER A 199 17.40 -7.47 5.95
N SER A 200 16.92 -6.79 4.90
CA SER A 200 15.80 -5.84 4.98
C SER A 200 14.52 -6.51 5.50
N ARG A 201 14.14 -7.67 4.93
CA ARG A 201 13.05 -8.53 5.43
C ARG A 201 13.15 -8.84 6.94
N ARG A 202 14.37 -9.08 7.45
CA ARG A 202 14.58 -9.28 8.90
C ARG A 202 14.46 -7.99 9.70
N ARG A 203 14.88 -6.83 9.16
CA ARG A 203 14.66 -5.51 9.76
C ARG A 203 13.16 -5.18 9.84
N ALA A 204 12.41 -5.44 8.78
CA ALA A 204 10.97 -5.23 8.69
C ALA A 204 10.21 -6.01 9.77
N ALA A 205 10.46 -7.32 9.86
CA ALA A 205 9.88 -8.18 10.90
C ALA A 205 10.27 -7.73 12.32
N ARG A 206 11.54 -7.35 12.53
CA ARG A 206 12.05 -6.91 13.83
C ARG A 206 11.44 -5.57 14.29
N LEU A 207 11.26 -4.62 13.38
CA LEU A 207 10.64 -3.34 13.71
C LEU A 207 9.14 -3.49 14.00
N PHE A 208 8.45 -4.38 13.29
CA PHE A 208 7.05 -4.69 13.60
C PHE A 208 6.89 -5.39 14.97
N GLU A 209 7.75 -6.37 15.28
CA GLU A 209 7.82 -6.98 16.62
C GLU A 209 8.04 -5.91 17.71
N TRP A 210 8.98 -5.00 17.52
CA TRP A 210 9.22 -3.88 18.43
C TRP A 210 7.99 -2.96 18.57
N LEU A 211 7.29 -2.66 17.46
CA LEU A 211 6.10 -1.80 17.49
C LEU A 211 5.03 -2.36 18.43
N ILE A 212 4.73 -3.66 18.38
CA ILE A 212 3.65 -4.27 19.18
C ILE A 212 4.13 -4.94 20.50
N ALA A 213 5.42 -4.92 20.81
CA ALA A 213 5.98 -5.59 22.00
C ALA A 213 5.27 -5.21 23.32
N PRO A 214 4.94 -6.18 24.21
CA PRO A 214 5.41 -7.57 24.23
C PRO A 214 4.56 -8.56 23.42
N MET A 215 3.60 -8.10 22.61
CA MET A 215 2.71 -8.99 21.86
C MET A 215 3.47 -9.71 20.72
N PRO A 216 3.40 -11.05 20.61
CA PRO A 216 4.02 -11.76 19.48
C PRO A 216 3.32 -11.44 18.14
N PRO A 217 4.06 -11.13 17.06
CA PRO A 217 3.48 -10.89 15.72
C PRO A 217 2.54 -12.01 15.24
N ASP A 218 2.92 -13.27 15.45
CA ASP A 218 2.11 -14.44 15.11
C ASP A 218 0.75 -14.47 15.83
N HIS A 219 0.68 -13.93 17.05
CA HIS A 219 -0.58 -13.82 17.78
C HIS A 219 -1.43 -12.70 17.18
N PHE A 220 -0.83 -11.53 16.97
CA PHE A 220 -1.47 -10.36 16.41
C PHE A 220 -2.12 -10.66 15.05
N TYR A 221 -1.34 -11.11 14.07
CA TYR A 221 -1.84 -11.39 12.71
C TYR A 221 -2.87 -12.53 12.67
N ARG A 222 -2.76 -13.53 13.54
CA ARG A 222 -3.67 -14.69 13.54
C ARG A 222 -5.00 -14.43 14.24
N ARG A 223 -5.06 -13.49 15.20
CA ARG A 223 -6.20 -13.35 16.13
C ARG A 223 -6.80 -11.94 16.22
N LEU A 224 -6.04 -10.90 15.91
CA LEU A 224 -6.42 -9.51 16.22
C LEU A 224 -6.48 -8.63 14.98
N TRP A 225 -5.53 -8.81 14.05
CA TRP A 225 -5.53 -8.18 12.73
C TRP A 225 -6.85 -8.41 12.00
N GLU A 226 -7.42 -7.33 11.45
CA GLU A 226 -8.72 -7.28 10.78
C GLU A 226 -9.89 -7.83 11.62
N ARG A 227 -9.79 -7.81 12.97
CA ARG A 227 -10.79 -8.41 13.86
C ARG A 227 -11.12 -7.60 15.11
N GLU A 228 -10.12 -7.09 15.82
CA GLU A 228 -10.29 -6.54 17.16
C GLU A 228 -9.48 -5.26 17.38
N ALA A 229 -10.03 -4.33 18.17
CA ALA A 229 -9.26 -3.22 18.70
C ALA A 229 -8.30 -3.71 19.80
N VAL A 230 -7.06 -3.23 19.78
CA VAL A 230 -5.96 -3.69 20.65
C VAL A 230 -5.28 -2.50 21.31
N LEU A 231 -5.12 -2.55 22.63
CA LEU A 231 -4.34 -1.59 23.41
C LEU A 231 -3.10 -2.28 23.98
N VAL A 232 -1.92 -1.73 23.70
CA VAL A 232 -0.67 -2.09 24.38
C VAL A 232 -0.30 -0.95 25.31
N ARG A 233 -0.45 -1.18 26.61
CA ARG A 233 0.05 -0.28 27.66
C ARG A 233 1.54 -0.50 27.83
N ARG A 234 2.35 0.49 27.45
CA ARG A 234 3.81 0.33 27.40
C ARG A 234 4.47 0.47 28.76
N GLN A 235 3.90 1.31 29.62
CA GLN A 235 4.50 1.73 30.90
C GLN A 235 5.90 2.35 30.77
N ASP A 236 6.25 2.81 29.56
CA ASP A 236 7.51 3.47 29.22
C ASP A 236 7.23 4.70 28.35
N ARG A 237 7.32 5.87 28.98
CA ARG A 237 7.07 7.17 28.32
C ARG A 237 8.15 7.57 27.31
N THR A 238 9.28 6.85 27.29
CA THR A 238 10.41 7.12 26.39
C THR A 238 10.34 6.34 25.09
N TYR A 239 9.42 5.38 24.96
CA TYR A 239 9.42 4.36 23.90
C TYR A 239 9.56 4.91 22.47
N TYR A 240 8.84 6.00 22.15
CA TYR A 240 8.89 6.64 20.82
C TYR A 240 9.76 7.91 20.75
N GLN A 241 10.58 8.21 21.77
CA GLN A 241 11.43 9.41 21.74
C GLN A 241 12.41 9.34 20.56
N GLY A 242 12.38 10.37 19.72
CA GLY A 242 13.13 10.46 18.47
C GLY A 242 12.31 10.19 17.19
N LEU A 243 11.07 9.69 17.30
CA LEU A 243 10.22 9.44 16.12
C LEU A 243 9.71 10.76 15.51
N PHE A 244 9.01 11.55 16.33
CA PHE A 244 8.46 12.86 15.99
C PHE A 244 8.05 13.59 17.27
N SER A 245 8.14 14.93 17.28
CA SER A 245 7.78 15.80 18.40
C SER A 245 7.08 17.09 17.96
N THR A 246 6.49 17.82 18.91
CA THR A 246 5.93 19.15 18.67
C THR A 246 7.02 20.16 18.28
N ALA A 247 8.26 19.95 18.73
CA ALA A 247 9.41 20.77 18.32
C ALA A 247 9.79 20.55 16.84
N ASP A 248 9.70 19.30 16.35
CA ASP A 248 9.91 19.00 14.93
C ASP A 248 8.84 19.70 14.08
N LEU A 249 7.58 19.71 14.53
CA LEU A 249 6.51 20.44 13.84
C LEU A 249 6.76 21.95 13.80
N ASP A 250 7.17 22.60 14.91
CA ASP A 250 7.53 24.03 14.89
C ASP A 250 8.69 24.33 13.91
N SER A 251 9.72 23.49 13.94
CA SER A 251 10.87 23.59 13.05
C SER A 251 10.43 23.49 11.58
N MET A 252 9.62 22.48 11.25
CA MET A 252 9.10 22.26 9.90
C MET A 252 8.27 23.44 9.39
N LEU A 253 7.38 24.01 10.21
CA LEU A 253 6.58 25.19 9.83
C LEU A 253 7.46 26.42 9.51
N ARG A 254 8.69 26.44 10.03
CA ARG A 254 9.66 27.54 9.93
C ARG A 254 10.66 27.35 8.78
N SER A 255 11.26 26.16 8.64
CA SER A 255 12.25 25.85 7.59
C SER A 255 11.62 25.43 6.28
N GLU A 256 10.53 24.65 6.31
CA GLU A 256 9.94 24.00 5.14
C GLU A 256 8.79 24.81 4.53
N GLU A 257 8.43 24.48 3.29
CA GLU A 257 7.28 25.07 2.60
C GLU A 257 5.96 24.35 2.92
N VAL A 258 5.62 24.23 4.20
CA VAL A 258 4.36 23.63 4.65
C VAL A 258 3.18 24.48 4.16
N GLN A 259 2.18 23.86 3.54
CA GLN A 259 0.99 24.51 2.97
C GLN A 259 -0.27 23.97 3.65
N PHE A 260 -1.24 24.85 3.91
CA PHE A 260 -2.54 24.40 4.42
C PHE A 260 -3.31 23.60 3.36
N GLY A 261 -4.03 22.56 3.79
CA GLY A 261 -4.80 21.63 2.94
C GLY A 261 -3.96 20.63 2.15
N GLN A 262 -2.78 21.02 1.65
CA GLN A 262 -1.85 20.09 0.97
C GLN A 262 -0.98 19.31 1.97
N HIS A 263 -0.48 19.99 3.01
CA HIS A 263 0.44 19.41 3.99
C HIS A 263 -0.13 19.43 5.42
N LEU A 264 -0.86 20.48 5.79
CA LEU A 264 -1.38 20.68 7.14
C LEU A 264 -2.87 21.06 7.14
N ASP A 265 -3.69 20.38 7.96
CA ASP A 265 -5.07 20.76 8.27
C ASP A 265 -5.18 21.40 9.66
N ALA A 266 -6.07 22.38 9.81
CA ALA A 266 -6.53 22.94 11.06
C ALA A 266 -7.99 22.57 11.32
N ALA A 267 -8.25 21.95 12.47
CA ALA A 267 -9.42 21.11 12.70
C ALA A 267 -9.99 21.24 14.13
N ARG A 268 -11.27 21.59 14.28
CA ARG A 268 -11.99 21.43 15.55
C ARG A 268 -13.33 20.70 15.40
N TYR A 269 -13.82 20.15 16.50
CA TYR A 269 -15.14 19.55 16.63
C TYR A 269 -15.82 20.15 17.86
N ILE A 270 -16.86 20.95 17.62
CA ILE A 270 -17.56 21.74 18.66
C ILE A 270 -19.07 21.61 18.41
N ASN A 271 -19.87 21.46 19.47
CA ASN A 271 -21.34 21.37 19.40
C ASN A 271 -21.85 20.35 18.37
N GLY A 272 -21.21 19.16 18.32
CA GLY A 272 -21.56 18.08 17.40
C GLY A 272 -21.11 18.30 15.94
N ARG A 273 -20.38 19.37 15.63
CA ARG A 273 -20.02 19.75 14.25
C ARG A 273 -18.51 19.81 14.03
N ARG A 274 -18.06 19.19 12.94
CA ARG A 274 -16.68 19.25 12.43
C ARG A 274 -16.47 20.55 11.64
N GLU A 275 -15.44 21.32 11.98
CA GLU A 275 -15.08 22.57 11.29
C GLU A 275 -13.62 22.52 10.80
N THR A 276 -13.40 22.74 9.51
CA THR A 276 -12.06 22.90 8.91
C THR A 276 -11.75 24.39 8.77
N LEU A 277 -10.65 24.84 9.36
CA LEU A 277 -10.27 26.26 9.45
C LEU A 277 -8.96 26.56 8.71
N ASN A 278 -8.71 25.85 7.60
CA ASN A 278 -7.53 26.02 6.76
C ASN A 278 -7.53 27.42 6.09
N PRO A 279 -6.59 28.33 6.41
CA PRO A 279 -6.33 29.50 5.59
C PRO A 279 -5.73 29.06 4.24
N PRO A 280 -5.88 29.84 3.16
CA PRO A 280 -5.20 29.54 1.90
C PRO A 280 -3.68 29.81 2.00
N GLY A 281 -2.86 28.92 1.42
CA GLY A 281 -1.42 29.11 1.28
C GLY A 281 -0.57 28.61 2.46
N ARG A 282 0.58 29.26 2.68
CA ARG A 282 1.65 28.73 3.54
C ARG A 282 1.28 28.71 5.01
N ALA A 283 1.48 27.55 5.65
CA ALA A 283 1.30 27.33 7.07
C ALA A 283 2.52 27.84 7.87
N LEU A 284 2.63 29.16 8.03
CA LEU A 284 3.64 29.77 8.89
C LEU A 284 3.37 29.48 10.38
N PRO A 285 4.41 29.43 11.25
CA PRO A 285 4.23 29.09 12.67
C PRO A 285 3.25 30.02 13.37
N ALA A 286 3.30 31.33 13.07
CA ALA A 286 2.38 32.32 13.64
C ALA A 286 0.90 32.01 13.35
N ALA A 287 0.57 31.53 12.15
CA ALA A 287 -0.80 31.17 11.78
C ALA A 287 -1.22 29.83 12.41
N ALA A 288 -0.37 28.81 12.32
CA ALA A 288 -0.63 27.48 12.88
C ALA A 288 -0.80 27.53 14.41
N TRP A 289 0.09 28.23 15.13
CA TRP A 289 0.01 28.36 16.58
C TRP A 289 -1.16 29.25 17.03
N SER A 290 -1.57 30.24 16.25
CA SER A 290 -2.80 31.00 16.53
C SER A 290 -4.05 30.13 16.41
N LEU A 291 -4.13 29.26 15.40
CA LEU A 291 -5.23 28.30 15.23
C LEU A 291 -5.24 27.27 16.38
N TYR A 292 -4.08 26.79 16.79
CA TYR A 292 -3.92 25.91 17.95
C TYR A 292 -4.40 26.55 19.26
N GLN A 293 -4.01 27.81 19.53
CA GLN A 293 -4.52 28.58 20.67
C GLN A 293 -6.04 28.82 20.59
N ALA A 294 -6.61 28.91 19.38
CA ALA A 294 -8.05 28.99 19.14
C ALA A 294 -8.79 27.63 19.23
N GLY A 295 -8.13 26.58 19.76
CA GLY A 295 -8.72 25.26 19.99
C GLY A 295 -8.72 24.33 18.77
N CYS A 296 -7.98 24.66 17.71
CA CYS A 296 -7.83 23.77 16.56
C CYS A 296 -6.73 22.72 16.82
N SER A 297 -7.05 21.46 16.56
CA SER A 297 -6.03 20.46 16.28
C SER A 297 -5.33 20.75 14.96
N LEU A 298 -4.03 20.47 14.89
CA LEU A 298 -3.24 20.49 13.67
C LEU A 298 -2.99 19.04 13.22
N ARG A 299 -3.24 18.74 11.95
CA ARG A 299 -2.98 17.41 11.34
C ARG A 299 -2.00 17.56 10.19
N LEU A 300 -0.83 16.92 10.30
CA LEU A 300 0.19 16.85 9.27
C LEU A 300 -0.03 15.60 8.41
N LEU A 301 -0.24 15.78 7.11
CA LEU A 301 -0.73 14.76 6.18
C LEU A 301 0.35 13.82 5.64
N CYS A 302 1.61 14.27 5.56
CA CYS A 302 2.73 13.47 5.05
C CYS A 302 4.00 13.72 5.88
N PRO A 303 4.05 13.30 7.17
CA PRO A 303 5.20 13.53 8.04
C PRO A 303 6.51 12.96 7.49
N GLN A 304 6.45 11.83 6.79
CA GLN A 304 7.61 11.16 6.18
C GLN A 304 8.28 11.94 5.04
N ALA A 305 7.61 12.92 4.42
CA ALA A 305 8.24 13.82 3.46
C ALA A 305 9.27 14.75 4.13
N PHE A 306 9.09 15.04 5.42
CA PHE A 306 9.90 15.99 6.18
C PHE A 306 10.83 15.27 7.18
N SER A 307 10.27 14.46 8.10
CA SER A 307 11.06 13.67 9.06
C SER A 307 11.73 12.45 8.41
N THR A 308 13.04 12.32 8.58
CA THR A 308 13.81 11.16 8.15
C THR A 308 13.57 9.95 9.05
N THR A 309 13.34 10.13 10.35
CA THR A 309 12.98 9.02 11.26
C THR A 309 11.63 8.41 10.90
N VAL A 310 10.62 9.24 10.61
CA VAL A 310 9.31 8.72 10.18
C VAL A 310 9.42 8.04 8.81
N TRP A 311 10.22 8.58 7.88
CA TRP A 311 10.52 7.90 6.61
C TRP A 311 11.14 6.52 6.83
N GLN A 312 12.20 6.40 7.65
CA GLN A 312 12.80 5.11 7.98
C GLN A 312 11.80 4.15 8.62
N PHE A 313 10.97 4.64 9.54
CA PHE A 313 9.98 3.83 10.24
C PHE A 313 8.95 3.23 9.27
N LEU A 314 8.40 4.03 8.36
CA LEU A 314 7.42 3.57 7.37
C LEU A 314 8.05 2.74 6.25
N ALA A 315 9.23 3.13 5.74
CA ALA A 315 9.91 2.41 4.66
C ALA A 315 10.37 1.00 5.09
N VAL A 316 10.67 0.79 6.37
CA VAL A 316 10.94 -0.56 6.92
C VAL A 316 9.65 -1.34 7.18
N LEU A 317 8.57 -0.70 7.62
CA LEU A 317 7.30 -1.40 7.92
C LEU A 317 6.48 -1.77 6.66
N GLN A 318 6.55 -1.00 5.57
CA GLN A 318 5.84 -1.32 4.31
C GLN A 318 6.27 -2.70 3.75
N GLU A 319 7.54 -3.08 3.95
CA GLU A 319 8.10 -4.37 3.52
C GLU A 319 7.51 -5.56 4.32
N GLN A 320 7.15 -5.35 5.60
CA GLN A 320 6.45 -6.36 6.40
C GLN A 320 4.95 -6.45 6.08
N PHE A 321 4.32 -5.33 5.70
CA PHE A 321 2.90 -5.33 5.33
C PHE A 321 2.64 -5.83 3.90
N GLY A 322 3.58 -5.65 2.97
CA GLY A 322 3.31 -5.88 1.54
C GLY A 322 2.25 -4.91 0.99
N SER A 323 2.19 -3.72 1.58
CA SER A 323 1.24 -2.65 1.30
C SER A 323 1.86 -1.33 1.75
N MET A 324 1.49 -0.21 1.13
CA MET A 324 1.98 1.11 1.50
C MET A 324 1.79 1.36 3.00
N ALA A 325 2.82 1.90 3.66
CA ALA A 325 2.73 2.40 5.04
C ALA A 325 2.70 3.93 5.01
N GLY A 326 1.53 4.52 5.24
CA GLY A 326 1.33 5.95 5.39
C GLY A 326 1.40 6.40 6.85
N SER A 327 1.42 7.71 7.07
CA SER A 327 1.17 8.26 8.41
C SER A 327 0.54 9.65 8.40
N ASN A 328 -0.16 9.99 9.48
CA ASN A 328 -0.50 11.37 9.83
C ASN A 328 -0.06 11.65 11.26
N VAL A 329 0.36 12.89 11.55
CA VAL A 329 0.59 13.36 12.93
C VAL A 329 -0.53 14.30 13.34
N TYR A 330 -1.05 14.12 14.55
CA TYR A 330 -2.15 14.90 15.11
C TYR A 330 -1.73 15.57 16.43
N LEU A 331 -1.69 16.90 16.43
CA LEU A 331 -1.47 17.73 17.61
C LEU A 331 -2.81 18.37 18.03
N THR A 332 -3.34 18.00 19.20
CA THR A 332 -4.61 18.54 19.73
C THR A 332 -4.37 19.37 21.00
N PRO A 333 -4.86 20.62 21.07
CA PRO A 333 -4.71 21.46 22.25
C PRO A 333 -5.51 20.95 23.46
N PRO A 334 -5.15 21.37 24.70
CA PRO A 334 -5.87 20.97 25.90
C PRO A 334 -7.38 21.20 25.84
N ASN A 335 -8.14 20.35 26.52
CA ASN A 335 -9.59 20.48 26.72
C ASN A 335 -10.38 20.65 25.40
N SER A 336 -9.98 19.90 24.36
CA SER A 336 -10.57 20.03 23.01
C SER A 336 -10.63 18.72 22.25
N GLN A 337 -11.52 18.67 21.24
CA GLN A 337 -11.66 17.58 20.28
C GLN A 337 -11.48 18.15 18.86
N GLY A 338 -10.62 17.52 18.06
CA GLY A 338 -10.32 17.98 16.69
C GLY A 338 -11.31 17.48 15.63
N PHE A 339 -11.74 16.23 15.79
CA PHE A 339 -12.44 15.45 14.76
C PHE A 339 -13.71 14.82 15.32
N ALA A 340 -14.74 14.69 14.49
CA ALA A 340 -15.97 13.98 14.86
C ALA A 340 -15.70 12.47 15.00
N PRO A 341 -16.62 11.69 15.60
CA PRO A 341 -16.62 10.24 15.46
C PRO A 341 -16.68 9.82 13.98
N HIS A 342 -15.79 8.93 13.55
CA HIS A 342 -15.72 8.38 12.19
C HIS A 342 -15.00 7.03 12.18
N TYR A 343 -15.08 6.29 11.08
CA TYR A 343 -14.16 5.19 10.77
C TYR A 343 -13.42 5.46 9.45
N ASP A 344 -12.21 4.92 9.33
CA ASP A 344 -11.38 5.01 8.11
C ASP A 344 -11.43 3.72 7.28
N ASP A 345 -10.83 3.77 6.08
CA ASP A 345 -10.66 2.66 5.12
C ASP A 345 -9.29 1.95 5.20
N ILE A 346 -8.55 2.20 6.29
CA ILE A 346 -7.21 1.69 6.54
C ILE A 346 -7.09 0.96 7.87
N GLU A 347 -6.10 0.09 7.97
CA GLU A 347 -5.70 -0.53 9.23
C GLU A 347 -4.82 0.46 10.01
N ALA A 348 -5.26 0.85 11.21
CA ALA A 348 -4.69 1.98 11.94
C ALA A 348 -3.87 1.56 13.17
N PHE A 349 -2.67 2.13 13.32
CA PHE A 349 -1.83 2.02 14.51
C PHE A 349 -1.54 3.43 15.06
N VAL A 350 -2.15 3.78 16.20
CA VAL A 350 -1.99 5.05 16.91
C VAL A 350 -0.86 4.93 17.92
N LEU A 351 0.23 5.66 17.70
CA LEU A 351 1.39 5.77 18.58
C LEU A 351 1.30 7.08 19.36
N GLN A 352 1.06 7.02 20.68
CA GLN A 352 0.98 8.23 21.51
C GLN A 352 2.39 8.77 21.81
N LEU A 353 2.69 10.01 21.39
CA LEU A 353 4.03 10.59 21.43
C LEU A 353 4.21 11.58 22.59
N GLU A 354 3.26 12.49 22.78
CA GLU A 354 3.29 13.50 23.85
C GLU A 354 1.92 13.67 24.49
N GLY A 355 1.93 14.15 25.74
CA GLY A 355 0.69 14.51 26.45
C GLY A 355 -0.23 13.31 26.66
N ARG A 356 -1.56 13.53 26.69
CA ARG A 356 -2.56 12.48 26.96
C ARG A 356 -3.84 12.71 26.17
N LYS A 357 -4.52 11.63 25.78
CA LYS A 357 -5.79 11.71 25.05
C LYS A 357 -6.75 10.61 25.46
N LEU A 358 -8.01 10.96 25.77
CA LEU A 358 -9.08 10.00 25.95
C LEU A 358 -9.55 9.53 24.56
N TRP A 359 -9.45 8.24 24.31
CA TRP A 359 -9.96 7.56 23.12
C TRP A 359 -11.20 6.75 23.47
N ARG A 360 -12.18 6.77 22.56
CA ARG A 360 -13.33 5.85 22.52
C ARG A 360 -13.36 5.18 21.16
N VAL A 361 -13.29 3.85 21.14
CA VAL A 361 -13.34 3.00 19.94
C VAL A 361 -14.55 2.08 20.03
N TYR A 362 -15.27 1.91 18.93
CA TYR A 362 -16.52 1.17 18.81
C TYR A 362 -16.36 0.10 17.72
N ARG A 363 -17.00 -1.06 17.90
CA ARG A 363 -17.09 -2.05 16.82
C ARG A 363 -17.94 -1.52 15.65
N PRO A 364 -17.77 -2.05 14.43
CA PRO A 364 -18.68 -1.80 13.31
C PRO A 364 -20.13 -2.02 13.75
N ARG A 365 -21.03 -1.07 13.45
CA ARG A 365 -22.39 -1.05 14.00
C ARG A 365 -23.31 -2.07 13.31
N VAL A 366 -23.00 -2.35 12.04
CA VAL A 366 -23.70 -3.28 11.17
C VAL A 366 -22.70 -4.09 10.34
N PRO A 367 -23.05 -5.30 9.85
CA PRO A 367 -22.13 -6.15 9.07
C PRO A 367 -21.54 -5.51 7.81
N THR A 368 -22.19 -4.48 7.24
CA THR A 368 -21.68 -3.73 6.07
C THR A 368 -20.63 -2.68 6.41
N GLU A 369 -20.41 -2.38 7.69
CA GLU A 369 -19.31 -1.51 8.17
C GLU A 369 -18.07 -2.34 8.57
N GLU A 370 -18.21 -3.66 8.76
CA GLU A 370 -17.09 -4.54 9.09
C GLU A 370 -16.10 -4.59 7.91
N LEU A 371 -14.84 -4.21 8.17
CA LEU A 371 -13.79 -4.08 7.17
C LEU A 371 -14.16 -3.16 5.99
N ALA A 372 -14.85 -2.05 6.30
CA ALA A 372 -15.35 -1.04 5.36
C ALA A 372 -14.36 -0.66 4.23
N LEU A 373 -14.88 -0.55 3.01
CA LEU A 373 -14.08 -0.31 1.79
C LEU A 373 -13.73 1.15 1.51
N THR A 374 -14.31 2.09 2.26
CA THR A 374 -14.18 3.56 2.13
C THR A 374 -14.51 4.21 3.47
N SER A 375 -13.84 5.32 3.83
CA SER A 375 -14.06 6.02 5.11
C SER A 375 -15.51 6.52 5.29
N SER A 376 -15.93 6.67 6.54
CA SER A 376 -17.28 7.11 6.89
C SER A 376 -17.51 8.61 6.69
N PRO A 377 -18.77 9.08 6.63
CA PRO A 377 -19.07 10.47 7.00
C PRO A 377 -18.72 10.74 8.47
N ASN A 378 -18.70 12.02 8.87
CA ASN A 378 -18.65 12.40 10.29
C ASN A 378 -19.98 12.03 10.95
N PHE A 379 -19.95 11.25 12.03
CA PHE A 379 -21.13 10.88 12.82
C PHE A 379 -21.42 11.87 13.96
N SER A 380 -22.66 11.86 14.44
CA SER A 380 -23.06 12.45 15.73
C SER A 380 -22.76 11.49 16.90
N GLN A 381 -23.07 11.87 18.14
CA GLN A 381 -23.01 10.94 19.27
C GLN A 381 -24.24 10.02 19.32
N ASP A 382 -25.39 10.46 18.80
CA ASP A 382 -26.63 9.67 18.73
C ASP A 382 -26.53 8.48 17.75
N ASP A 383 -25.57 8.55 16.82
CA ASP A 383 -25.21 7.49 15.86
C ASP A 383 -24.41 6.33 16.47
N LEU A 384 -24.01 6.43 17.74
CA LEU A 384 -23.06 5.53 18.40
C LEU A 384 -23.73 4.64 19.45
N GLY A 385 -23.18 3.43 19.61
CA GLY A 385 -23.46 2.56 20.76
C GLY A 385 -22.40 2.71 21.85
N GLU A 386 -22.28 1.70 22.71
CA GLU A 386 -21.24 1.65 23.74
C GLU A 386 -19.83 1.42 23.13
N PRO A 387 -18.78 2.09 23.63
CA PRO A 387 -17.41 1.86 23.18
C PRO A 387 -16.93 0.47 23.62
N VAL A 388 -16.39 -0.31 22.68
CA VAL A 388 -15.72 -1.59 22.98
C VAL A 388 -14.40 -1.38 23.72
N LEU A 389 -13.80 -0.20 23.55
CA LEU A 389 -12.58 0.22 24.23
C LEU A 389 -12.61 1.72 24.51
N GLN A 390 -12.54 2.10 25.78
CA GLN A 390 -12.42 3.48 26.24
C GLN A 390 -11.19 3.61 27.14
N THR A 391 -10.24 4.49 26.81
CA THR A 391 -8.93 4.53 27.45
C THR A 391 -8.24 5.89 27.30
N VAL A 392 -7.51 6.36 28.31
CA VAL A 392 -6.62 7.52 28.18
C VAL A 392 -5.24 7.04 27.77
N LEU A 393 -4.80 7.31 26.55
CA LEU A 393 -3.44 6.98 26.10
C LEU A 393 -2.41 7.94 26.71
N GLU A 394 -1.26 7.40 27.12
CA GLU A 394 -0.09 8.15 27.57
C GLU A 394 1.12 7.86 26.66
N PRO A 395 2.22 8.66 26.70
CA PRO A 395 3.34 8.48 25.78
C PRO A 395 3.91 7.07 25.83
N GLY A 396 4.22 6.50 24.66
CA GLY A 396 4.71 5.12 24.51
C GLY A 396 3.63 4.07 24.25
N ASP A 397 2.37 4.34 24.60
CA ASP A 397 1.25 3.43 24.35
C ASP A 397 0.95 3.27 22.84
N LEU A 398 0.40 2.10 22.50
CA LEU A 398 -0.10 1.78 21.15
C LEU A 398 -1.58 1.43 21.21
N LEU A 399 -2.36 1.97 20.28
CA LEU A 399 -3.74 1.54 20.02
C LEU A 399 -3.86 1.13 18.54
N TYR A 400 -4.24 -0.12 18.28
CA TYR A 400 -4.57 -0.62 16.95
C TYR A 400 -6.07 -0.84 16.82
N PHE A 401 -6.63 -0.59 15.64
CA PHE A 401 -7.98 -1.02 15.27
C PHE A 401 -8.13 -1.23 13.74
N PRO A 402 -8.95 -2.19 13.29
CA PRO A 402 -9.27 -2.37 11.88
C PRO A 402 -10.06 -1.23 11.26
N ARG A 403 -10.04 -1.14 9.92
CA ARG A 403 -10.94 -0.29 9.14
C ARG A 403 -12.41 -0.62 9.44
N GLY A 404 -13.28 0.40 9.47
CA GLY A 404 -14.68 0.26 9.89
C GLY A 404 -14.93 0.37 11.40
N PHE A 405 -13.90 0.34 12.26
CA PHE A 405 -14.08 0.65 13.69
C PHE A 405 -14.22 2.17 13.87
N ILE A 406 -15.39 2.60 14.35
CA ILE A 406 -15.61 4.01 14.67
C ILE A 406 -14.70 4.39 15.84
N HIS A 407 -14.10 5.57 15.78
CA HIS A 407 -13.30 6.11 16.86
C HIS A 407 -13.48 7.62 17.01
N GLN A 408 -13.22 8.11 18.22
CA GLN A 408 -13.13 9.55 18.54
C GLN A 408 -12.12 9.75 19.67
N ALA A 409 -11.47 10.93 19.71
CA ALA A 409 -10.48 11.22 20.74
C ALA A 409 -10.42 12.70 21.15
N GLU A 410 -10.36 12.95 22.45
CA GLU A 410 -10.36 14.30 23.07
C GLU A 410 -9.22 14.47 24.08
N CYS A 411 -8.69 15.69 24.19
CA CYS A 411 -7.72 16.07 25.22
C CYS A 411 -8.45 16.56 26.47
N GLN A 412 -7.97 16.16 27.65
CA GLN A 412 -8.57 16.48 28.95
C GLN A 412 -7.52 17.08 29.92
N ASP A 413 -7.99 17.61 31.04
CA ASP A 413 -7.19 18.03 32.20
C ASP A 413 -6.02 18.99 31.91
N GLY A 414 -6.19 19.91 30.96
CA GLY A 414 -5.18 20.95 30.70
C GLY A 414 -3.90 20.48 29.99
N VAL A 415 -3.82 19.22 29.54
CA VAL A 415 -2.67 18.67 28.80
C VAL A 415 -3.01 18.55 27.31
N HIS A 416 -2.04 18.81 26.43
CA HIS A 416 -2.19 18.58 24.99
C HIS A 416 -2.07 17.08 24.64
N SER A 417 -2.17 16.75 23.36
CA SER A 417 -1.78 15.44 22.85
C SER A 417 -1.07 15.58 21.52
N LEU A 418 0.02 14.83 21.36
CA LEU A 418 0.62 14.52 20.06
C LEU A 418 0.58 13.00 19.86
N HIS A 419 0.08 12.54 18.72
CA HIS A 419 0.22 11.16 18.28
C HIS A 419 0.52 11.06 16.79
N LEU A 420 1.12 9.95 16.38
CA LEU A 420 1.27 9.55 15.00
C LEU A 420 0.35 8.35 14.74
N THR A 421 -0.50 8.44 13.74
CA THR A 421 -1.25 7.29 13.23
C THR A 421 -0.51 6.75 12.01
N LEU A 422 0.01 5.53 12.11
CA LEU A 422 0.47 4.75 10.97
C LEU A 422 -0.75 4.07 10.34
N SER A 423 -0.85 4.11 9.01
CA SER A 423 -1.93 3.50 8.23
C SER A 423 -1.41 2.59 7.13
N THR A 424 -2.13 1.51 6.83
CA THR A 424 -1.81 0.59 5.72
C THR A 424 -3.06 -0.17 5.24
N TYR A 425 -2.91 -1.06 4.25
CA TYR A 425 -3.96 -1.95 3.73
C TYR A 425 -5.14 -1.30 2.99
N GLN A 426 -5.03 -0.03 2.61
CA GLN A 426 -6.04 0.64 1.77
C GLN A 426 -6.26 -0.15 0.47
N ARG A 427 -7.51 -0.52 0.18
CA ARG A 427 -7.92 -1.28 -1.03
C ARG A 427 -7.01 -2.48 -1.36
N ASN A 428 -6.61 -3.21 -0.32
CA ASN A 428 -5.81 -4.44 -0.43
C ASN A 428 -6.60 -5.71 -0.09
N THR A 429 -7.84 -5.80 -0.58
CA THR A 429 -8.75 -6.90 -0.26
C THR A 429 -8.76 -8.00 -1.32
N TRP A 430 -9.30 -9.17 -0.97
CA TRP A 430 -9.65 -10.21 -1.94
C TRP A 430 -10.65 -9.72 -3.01
N GLY A 431 -11.50 -8.74 -2.68
CA GLY A 431 -12.40 -8.10 -3.64
C GLY A 431 -11.64 -7.35 -4.73
N ASP A 432 -10.66 -6.52 -4.33
CA ASP A 432 -9.80 -5.77 -5.25
C ASP A 432 -8.98 -6.70 -6.16
N PHE A 433 -8.49 -7.82 -5.62
CA PHE A 433 -7.79 -8.84 -6.39
C PHE A 433 -8.72 -9.50 -7.44
N LEU A 434 -9.94 -9.88 -7.04
CA LEU A 434 -10.92 -10.50 -7.95
C LEU A 434 -11.45 -9.51 -9.00
N GLU A 435 -11.58 -8.23 -8.67
CA GLU A 435 -11.98 -7.16 -9.61
C GLU A 435 -10.99 -7.05 -10.79
N ALA A 436 -9.68 -7.20 -10.54
CA ALA A 436 -8.66 -7.25 -11.58
C ALA A 436 -8.58 -8.60 -12.31
N VAL A 437 -8.80 -9.74 -11.62
CA VAL A 437 -8.74 -11.08 -12.22
C VAL A 437 -9.90 -11.36 -13.18
N LEU A 438 -11.13 -11.02 -12.79
CA LEU A 438 -12.33 -11.48 -13.49
C LEU A 438 -12.44 -11.03 -14.97
N PRO A 439 -12.15 -9.77 -15.35
CA PRO A 439 -12.17 -9.34 -16.74
C PRO A 439 -11.19 -10.14 -17.62
N LEU A 440 -9.98 -10.38 -17.10
CA LEU A 440 -8.93 -11.13 -17.81
C LEU A 440 -9.28 -12.62 -17.93
N ALA A 441 -9.86 -13.20 -16.88
CA ALA A 441 -10.33 -14.59 -16.86
C ALA A 441 -11.44 -14.83 -17.89
N VAL A 442 -12.40 -13.90 -18.00
CA VAL A 442 -13.47 -13.95 -19.02
C VAL A 442 -12.88 -13.87 -20.43
N GLN A 443 -11.95 -12.95 -20.68
CA GLN A 443 -11.29 -12.83 -21.98
C GLN A 443 -10.53 -14.12 -22.36
N ALA A 444 -9.74 -14.68 -21.44
CA ALA A 444 -9.03 -15.93 -21.65
C ALA A 444 -9.99 -17.11 -21.92
N ALA A 445 -11.07 -17.22 -21.14
CA ALA A 445 -12.10 -18.25 -21.33
C ALA A 445 -12.76 -18.15 -22.72
N MET A 446 -13.03 -16.94 -23.20
CA MET A 446 -13.56 -16.70 -24.56
C MET A 446 -12.54 -17.07 -25.65
N GLU A 447 -11.25 -16.74 -25.50
CA GLU A 447 -10.22 -17.14 -26.48
C GLU A 447 -10.08 -18.66 -26.57
N GLU A 448 -10.05 -19.35 -25.42
CA GLU A 448 -9.60 -20.73 -25.34
C GLU A 448 -10.73 -21.78 -25.29
N ASN A 449 -11.96 -21.40 -24.91
CA ASN A 449 -13.10 -22.32 -24.83
C ASN A 449 -14.32 -21.85 -25.64
N VAL A 450 -14.85 -22.72 -26.50
CA VAL A 450 -15.99 -22.40 -27.38
C VAL A 450 -17.30 -22.19 -26.62
N GLU A 451 -17.48 -22.77 -25.43
CA GLU A 451 -18.72 -22.62 -24.65
C GLU A 451 -18.96 -21.18 -24.18
N PHE A 452 -17.88 -20.42 -23.94
CA PHE A 452 -17.93 -18.98 -23.64
C PHE A 452 -18.12 -18.10 -24.89
N ARG A 453 -18.01 -18.68 -26.10
CA ARG A 453 -18.26 -18.01 -27.39
C ARG A 453 -19.60 -18.37 -28.04
N ARG A 454 -20.36 -19.32 -27.50
CA ARG A 454 -21.71 -19.62 -28.02
C ARG A 454 -22.62 -18.42 -27.80
N GLY A 455 -23.43 -18.09 -28.81
CA GLY A 455 -24.43 -17.04 -28.70
C GLY A 455 -25.46 -17.32 -27.59
N LEU A 456 -26.01 -16.25 -27.02
CA LEU A 456 -27.15 -16.33 -26.09
C LEU A 456 -28.39 -16.89 -26.81
N PRO A 457 -29.35 -17.49 -26.07
CA PRO A 457 -30.66 -17.81 -26.62
C PRO A 457 -31.32 -16.56 -27.21
N ARG A 458 -31.90 -16.65 -28.41
CA ARG A 458 -32.46 -15.49 -29.14
C ARG A 458 -33.62 -14.80 -28.40
N ASP A 459 -34.27 -15.56 -27.52
CA ASP A 459 -35.48 -15.31 -26.76
C ASP A 459 -35.21 -15.10 -25.26
N PHE A 460 -33.93 -14.94 -24.84
CA PHE A 460 -33.60 -14.82 -23.41
C PHE A 460 -34.28 -13.62 -22.72
N MET A 461 -34.60 -12.57 -23.49
CA MET A 461 -35.28 -11.37 -23.01
C MET A 461 -36.75 -11.63 -22.61
N ASP A 462 -37.35 -12.75 -23.05
CA ASP A 462 -38.74 -13.11 -22.75
C ASP A 462 -38.92 -13.75 -21.35
N TYR A 463 -37.81 -14.09 -20.69
CA TYR A 463 -37.81 -14.77 -19.37
C TYR A 463 -36.69 -14.33 -18.41
N MET A 464 -35.74 -13.50 -18.86
CA MET A 464 -34.69 -12.88 -18.05
C MET A 464 -34.90 -11.37 -17.88
N GLY A 465 -34.20 -10.76 -16.92
CA GLY A 465 -34.36 -9.33 -16.59
C GLY A 465 -35.42 -9.05 -15.53
N ALA A 466 -35.57 -7.78 -15.15
CA ALA A 466 -36.36 -7.36 -13.99
C ALA A 466 -37.87 -7.63 -14.16
N GLN A 467 -38.44 -7.35 -15.34
CA GLN A 467 -39.86 -7.60 -15.65
C GLN A 467 -40.27 -9.09 -15.61
N HIS A 468 -39.28 -9.99 -15.55
CA HIS A 468 -39.47 -11.44 -15.50
C HIS A 468 -38.89 -12.05 -14.21
N SER A 469 -38.72 -11.26 -13.14
CA SER A 469 -38.19 -11.72 -11.84
C SER A 469 -38.88 -12.99 -11.34
N ASP A 470 -40.21 -12.99 -11.44
CA ASP A 470 -41.13 -13.97 -10.89
C ASP A 470 -41.59 -15.00 -11.94
N SER A 471 -40.98 -14.98 -13.13
CA SER A 471 -41.33 -15.89 -14.21
C SER A 471 -41.06 -17.34 -13.81
N LYS A 472 -42.07 -18.19 -13.98
CA LYS A 472 -42.00 -19.65 -13.74
C LYS A 472 -41.52 -20.44 -14.96
N ASP A 473 -41.02 -19.75 -15.98
CA ASP A 473 -40.48 -20.39 -17.18
C ASP A 473 -39.24 -21.24 -16.81
N PRO A 474 -39.22 -22.56 -17.10
CA PRO A 474 -38.07 -23.41 -16.77
C PRO A 474 -36.77 -22.97 -17.46
N ARG A 475 -36.85 -22.24 -18.59
CA ARG A 475 -35.69 -21.65 -19.26
C ARG A 475 -34.95 -20.64 -18.38
N ARG A 476 -35.67 -19.93 -17.48
CA ARG A 476 -35.06 -19.00 -16.51
C ARG A 476 -34.16 -19.74 -15.52
N THR A 477 -34.63 -20.87 -14.98
CA THR A 477 -33.86 -21.73 -14.08
C THR A 477 -32.60 -22.26 -14.77
N ALA A 478 -32.75 -22.83 -15.97
CA ALA A 478 -31.65 -23.37 -16.76
C ALA A 478 -30.62 -22.29 -17.15
N PHE A 479 -31.07 -21.06 -17.46
CA PHE A 479 -30.19 -19.93 -17.74
C PHE A 479 -29.36 -19.54 -16.50
N MET A 480 -30.00 -19.42 -15.33
CA MET A 480 -29.33 -19.11 -14.08
C MET A 480 -28.32 -20.19 -13.67
N GLU A 481 -28.65 -21.46 -13.88
CA GLU A 481 -27.73 -22.58 -13.64
C GLU A 481 -26.53 -22.54 -14.58
N LYS A 482 -26.75 -22.28 -15.88
CA LYS A 482 -25.67 -22.10 -16.86
C LYS A 482 -24.75 -20.94 -16.49
N VAL A 483 -25.28 -19.79 -16.02
CA VAL A 483 -24.46 -18.67 -15.53
C VAL A 483 -23.59 -19.10 -14.36
N ARG A 484 -24.14 -19.78 -13.34
CA ARG A 484 -23.36 -20.26 -12.19
C ARG A 484 -22.23 -21.22 -12.60
N VAL A 485 -22.51 -22.17 -13.49
CA VAL A 485 -21.51 -23.14 -13.97
C VAL A 485 -20.41 -22.45 -14.79
N LEU A 486 -20.75 -21.47 -15.63
CA LEU A 486 -19.74 -20.72 -16.39
C LEU A 486 -18.89 -19.82 -15.49
N VAL A 487 -19.49 -19.12 -14.51
CA VAL A 487 -18.76 -18.32 -13.52
C VAL A 487 -17.82 -19.18 -12.68
N ALA A 488 -18.28 -20.34 -12.18
CA ALA A 488 -17.43 -21.27 -11.44
C ALA A 488 -16.23 -21.78 -12.28
N ARG A 489 -16.41 -21.94 -13.59
CA ARG A 489 -15.33 -22.33 -14.52
C ARG A 489 -14.31 -21.22 -14.79
N LEU A 490 -14.62 -19.94 -14.53
CA LEU A 490 -13.67 -18.83 -14.75
C LEU A 490 -12.39 -18.97 -13.90
N GLY A 491 -12.47 -19.61 -12.73
CA GLY A 491 -11.30 -19.88 -11.89
C GLY A 491 -10.18 -20.66 -12.59
N HIS A 492 -10.50 -21.47 -13.61
CA HIS A 492 -9.50 -22.19 -14.41
C HIS A 492 -8.72 -21.26 -15.38
N PHE A 493 -9.32 -20.12 -15.75
CA PHE A 493 -8.76 -19.16 -16.71
C PHE A 493 -8.19 -17.92 -16.03
N ALA A 494 -8.22 -17.86 -14.69
CA ALA A 494 -7.75 -16.73 -13.90
C ALA A 494 -6.21 -16.57 -14.00
N PRO A 495 -5.70 -15.44 -14.54
CA PRO A 495 -4.26 -15.21 -14.63
C PRO A 495 -3.74 -14.63 -13.30
N VAL A 496 -3.79 -15.44 -12.24
CA VAL A 496 -3.50 -15.05 -10.85
C VAL A 496 -2.12 -14.40 -10.72
N ASP A 497 -1.07 -15.02 -11.27
CA ASP A 497 0.30 -14.50 -11.18
C ASP A 497 0.45 -13.14 -11.86
N ALA A 498 -0.18 -12.94 -13.02
CA ALA A 498 -0.12 -11.68 -13.75
C ALA A 498 -0.80 -10.54 -12.99
N VAL A 499 -1.90 -10.82 -12.28
CA VAL A 499 -2.56 -9.81 -11.41
C VAL A 499 -1.74 -9.56 -10.15
N ALA A 500 -1.12 -10.60 -9.58
CA ALA A 500 -0.19 -10.43 -8.47
C ALA A 500 1.02 -9.57 -8.84
N ASP A 501 1.57 -9.73 -10.05
CA ASP A 501 2.63 -8.87 -10.59
C ASP A 501 2.19 -7.43 -10.83
N GLN A 502 0.96 -7.21 -11.33
CA GLN A 502 0.43 -5.84 -11.45
C GLN A 502 0.27 -5.17 -10.08
N ARG A 503 -0.32 -5.85 -9.09
CA ARG A 503 -0.41 -5.30 -7.72
C ARG A 503 0.96 -5.10 -7.07
N ALA A 504 1.94 -5.97 -7.36
CA ALA A 504 3.31 -5.78 -6.89
C ALA A 504 3.99 -4.58 -7.57
N LYS A 505 3.73 -4.33 -8.86
CA LYS A 505 4.17 -3.12 -9.57
C LYS A 505 3.56 -1.86 -8.96
N ASP A 506 2.26 -1.87 -8.70
CA ASP A 506 1.55 -0.73 -8.09
C ASP A 506 2.13 -0.44 -6.69
N PHE A 507 2.35 -1.49 -5.88
CA PHE A 507 3.04 -1.37 -4.58
C PHE A 507 4.49 -0.82 -4.70
N ILE A 508 5.24 -1.18 -5.75
CA ILE A 508 6.58 -0.60 -6.02
C ILE A 508 6.47 0.91 -6.36
N HIS A 509 5.39 1.36 -6.99
CA HIS A 509 5.14 2.79 -7.23
C HIS A 509 4.67 3.54 -5.98
N ASP A 510 3.83 2.90 -5.15
CA ASP A 510 3.33 3.44 -3.88
C ASP A 510 4.43 3.54 -2.80
N SER A 511 5.45 2.68 -2.88
CA SER A 511 6.48 2.50 -1.86
C SER A 511 7.35 3.73 -1.65
N LEU A 512 7.66 4.02 -0.38
CA LEU A 512 8.72 4.95 -0.02
C LEU A 512 10.08 4.40 -0.51
N PRO A 513 11.03 5.27 -0.91
CA PRO A 513 12.38 4.86 -1.25
C PRO A 513 13.07 4.20 -0.04
N PRO A 514 14.01 3.25 -0.26
CA PRO A 514 14.64 2.51 0.82
C PRO A 514 15.56 3.38 1.67
N VAL A 515 15.59 3.11 2.97
CA VAL A 515 16.63 3.62 3.86
C VAL A 515 17.75 2.59 3.97
N LEU A 516 18.94 2.98 3.51
CA LEU A 516 20.12 2.11 3.52
C LEU A 516 20.78 2.12 4.89
N THR A 517 21.20 0.93 5.34
CA THR A 517 22.16 0.80 6.45
C THR A 517 23.53 1.35 6.06
N ASP A 518 24.39 1.65 7.03
CA ASP A 518 25.76 2.14 6.77
C ASP A 518 26.55 1.15 5.89
N ARG A 519 26.37 -0.16 6.13
CA ARG A 519 26.99 -1.23 5.34
C ARG A 519 26.44 -1.27 3.91
N GLU A 520 25.13 -1.19 3.72
CA GLU A 520 24.52 -1.19 2.39
C GLU A 520 24.96 0.03 1.58
N ARG A 521 25.07 1.20 2.21
CA ARG A 521 25.65 2.40 1.58
C ARG A 521 27.11 2.18 1.17
N ALA A 522 27.96 1.73 2.10
CA ALA A 522 29.39 1.54 1.86
C ALA A 522 29.73 0.45 0.81
N LEU A 523 28.79 -0.43 0.48
CA LEU A 523 28.95 -1.56 -0.44
C LEU A 523 28.17 -1.39 -1.76
N SER A 524 27.63 -0.20 -2.04
CA SER A 524 26.87 0.10 -3.25
C SER A 524 27.38 1.38 -3.93
N VAL A 525 26.83 1.69 -5.10
CA VAL A 525 27.14 2.92 -5.85
C VAL A 525 27.04 4.20 -4.99
N TYR A 526 26.15 4.20 -3.99
CA TYR A 526 25.93 5.31 -3.04
C TYR A 526 27.07 5.56 -2.05
N GLY A 527 28.07 4.66 -1.97
CA GLY A 527 29.25 4.76 -1.12
C GLY A 527 30.58 4.81 -1.88
N LEU A 528 30.55 4.85 -3.22
CA LEU A 528 31.77 4.98 -4.02
C LEU A 528 32.53 6.26 -3.64
N PRO A 529 33.86 6.21 -3.44
CA PRO A 529 34.66 7.37 -3.01
C PRO A 529 34.94 8.37 -4.15
N ILE A 530 34.15 8.35 -5.23
CA ILE A 530 34.29 9.27 -6.36
C ILE A 530 34.00 10.69 -5.88
N ARG A 531 34.96 11.60 -6.08
CA ARG A 531 34.86 12.99 -5.66
C ARG A 531 35.62 13.92 -6.59
N TRP A 532 35.30 15.20 -6.54
CA TRP A 532 36.07 16.24 -7.21
C TRP A 532 37.22 16.70 -6.32
N GLU A 533 38.46 16.55 -6.77
CA GLU A 533 39.66 16.89 -6.01
C GLU A 533 40.73 17.45 -6.96
N ALA A 534 41.49 18.45 -6.51
CA ALA A 534 42.53 19.14 -7.29
C ALA A 534 42.14 19.68 -8.70
N GLY A 535 40.85 19.68 -9.07
CA GLY A 535 40.37 20.12 -10.38
C GLY A 535 39.98 18.99 -11.33
N GLU A 536 39.95 17.73 -10.86
CA GLU A 536 39.59 16.55 -11.62
C GLU A 536 38.74 15.57 -10.78
N PRO A 537 38.00 14.63 -11.42
CA PRO A 537 37.28 13.59 -10.69
C PRO A 537 38.24 12.43 -10.35
N VAL A 538 38.42 12.15 -9.06
CA VAL A 538 39.28 11.06 -8.56
C VAL A 538 38.47 9.81 -8.19
N ASN A 539 39.15 8.67 -8.10
CA ASN A 539 38.58 7.33 -7.81
C ASN A 539 37.55 6.85 -8.85
N VAL A 540 37.64 7.34 -10.09
CA VAL A 540 36.76 6.96 -11.21
C VAL A 540 37.25 5.65 -11.84
N GLY A 541 36.31 4.80 -12.27
CA GLY A 541 36.60 3.64 -13.11
C GLY A 541 36.61 2.29 -12.40
N ALA A 542 36.17 2.22 -11.14
CA ALA A 542 35.93 0.96 -10.46
C ALA A 542 34.89 0.13 -11.22
N GLN A 543 35.26 -1.08 -11.65
CA GLN A 543 34.43 -1.97 -12.49
C GLN A 543 34.12 -3.29 -11.79
N LEU A 544 32.95 -3.85 -12.09
CA LEU A 544 32.60 -5.22 -11.72
C LEU A 544 33.41 -6.21 -12.57
N THR A 545 33.72 -7.36 -11.98
CA THR A 545 34.41 -8.48 -12.63
C THR A 545 33.60 -9.76 -12.43
N THR A 546 33.92 -10.84 -13.16
CA THR A 546 33.31 -12.17 -12.93
C THR A 546 33.52 -12.70 -11.51
N GLU A 547 34.59 -12.26 -10.85
CA GLU A 547 34.94 -12.64 -9.47
C GLU A 547 34.18 -11.83 -8.43
N THR A 548 33.54 -10.73 -8.82
CA THR A 548 32.81 -9.88 -7.87
C THR A 548 31.57 -10.61 -7.36
N GLU A 549 31.49 -10.75 -6.05
CA GLU A 549 30.32 -11.29 -5.35
C GLU A 549 29.28 -10.19 -5.10
N VAL A 550 28.04 -10.41 -5.53
CA VAL A 550 26.94 -9.44 -5.52
C VAL A 550 25.64 -10.03 -4.96
N HIS A 551 24.75 -9.17 -4.45
CA HIS A 551 23.33 -9.48 -4.22
C HIS A 551 22.47 -8.21 -4.33
N MET A 552 21.14 -8.34 -4.42
CA MET A 552 20.22 -7.18 -4.45
C MET A 552 20.42 -6.27 -3.23
N LEU A 553 20.35 -4.95 -3.40
CA LEU A 553 20.67 -3.99 -2.33
C LEU A 553 19.77 -4.21 -1.09
N GLN A 554 18.48 -4.44 -1.31
CA GLN A 554 17.48 -4.85 -0.32
C GLN A 554 16.45 -5.78 -1.00
N ASP A 555 15.60 -6.46 -0.22
CA ASP A 555 14.64 -7.46 -0.74
C ASP A 555 13.40 -6.80 -1.39
N GLY A 556 12.79 -5.83 -0.69
CA GLY A 556 11.54 -5.18 -1.11
C GLY A 556 11.64 -4.05 -2.15
N ILE A 557 12.77 -3.90 -2.87
CA ILE A 557 13.02 -2.71 -3.71
C ILE A 557 12.76 -2.89 -5.20
N ALA A 558 12.53 -4.12 -5.68
CA ALA A 558 12.36 -4.39 -7.11
C ALA A 558 11.39 -5.54 -7.41
N ARG A 559 10.71 -5.46 -8.56
CA ARG A 559 9.80 -6.51 -9.07
C ARG A 559 9.98 -6.69 -10.57
N LEU A 560 10.22 -7.93 -11.01
CA LEU A 560 10.20 -8.30 -12.43
C LEU A 560 8.76 -8.56 -12.87
N VAL A 561 8.33 -7.95 -13.98
CA VAL A 561 6.94 -7.98 -14.49
C VAL A 561 6.94 -8.21 -16.00
N GLY A 562 6.08 -9.12 -16.48
CA GLY A 562 5.92 -9.42 -17.90
C GLY A 562 4.80 -8.60 -18.56
N GLU A 563 5.16 -7.59 -19.37
CA GLU A 563 4.19 -6.74 -20.07
C GLU A 563 4.43 -6.73 -21.59
N GLY A 564 3.36 -6.86 -22.39
CA GLY A 564 3.46 -6.81 -23.86
C GLY A 564 4.27 -7.94 -24.52
N GLY A 565 4.77 -8.91 -23.76
CA GLY A 565 5.74 -9.91 -24.23
C GLY A 565 7.22 -9.51 -24.04
N ARG A 566 7.47 -8.47 -23.22
CA ARG A 566 8.79 -8.00 -22.75
C ARG A 566 8.83 -8.15 -21.22
N LEU A 567 10.01 -8.06 -20.62
CA LEU A 567 10.19 -8.08 -19.16
C LEU A 567 10.67 -6.72 -18.69
N PHE A 568 10.08 -6.22 -17.61
CA PHE A 568 10.44 -4.95 -16.98
C PHE A 568 10.73 -5.17 -15.50
N LEU A 569 11.88 -4.68 -15.03
CA LEU A 569 12.22 -4.61 -13.62
C LEU A 569 11.80 -3.24 -13.09
N TYR A 570 10.68 -3.18 -12.38
CA TYR A 570 10.23 -1.99 -11.65
C TYR A 570 11.00 -1.87 -10.33
N TYR A 571 11.26 -0.64 -9.86
CA TYR A 571 12.08 -0.41 -8.68
C TYR A 571 11.72 0.84 -7.86
N THR A 572 12.06 0.84 -6.57
CA THR A 572 11.72 1.92 -5.60
C THR A 572 12.85 2.93 -5.31
N VAL A 573 14.10 2.63 -5.71
CA VAL A 573 15.29 3.40 -5.29
C VAL A 573 15.34 4.86 -5.75
N GLU A 574 14.57 5.22 -6.78
CA GLU A 574 14.41 6.58 -7.29
C GLU A 574 13.03 7.19 -6.94
N ASN A 575 12.23 6.56 -6.07
CA ASN A 575 10.93 7.11 -5.64
C ASN A 575 11.11 8.34 -4.75
N SER A 576 10.09 9.20 -4.73
CA SER A 576 10.01 10.32 -3.79
C SER A 576 9.49 9.86 -2.42
N ARG A 577 9.84 10.61 -1.37
CA ARG A 577 9.19 10.51 -0.04
C ARG A 577 7.77 11.09 -0.03
N VAL A 578 7.37 11.76 -1.11
CA VAL A 578 5.99 12.23 -1.38
C VAL A 578 5.31 11.24 -2.32
N TYR A 579 4.16 10.71 -1.88
CA TYR A 579 3.36 9.74 -2.62
C TYR A 579 3.06 10.20 -4.06
N HIS A 580 3.37 9.35 -5.04
CA HIS A 580 3.13 9.56 -6.48
C HIS A 580 3.62 10.90 -7.05
N LEU A 581 4.63 11.54 -6.43
CA LEU A 581 5.29 12.70 -7.03
C LEU A 581 6.08 12.34 -8.31
N GLU A 582 6.55 11.10 -8.36
CA GLU A 582 7.29 10.52 -9.47
C GLU A 582 6.42 9.49 -10.21
N GLU A 583 6.61 9.37 -11.52
CA GLU A 583 6.01 8.30 -12.33
C GLU A 583 6.68 6.93 -12.04
N PRO A 584 6.02 5.78 -12.33
CA PRO A 584 6.61 4.46 -12.17
C PRO A 584 7.92 4.29 -12.95
N LYS A 585 8.94 3.72 -12.30
CA LYS A 585 10.30 3.59 -12.85
C LYS A 585 10.66 2.13 -13.10
N CYS A 586 11.23 1.84 -14.26
CA CYS A 586 11.62 0.48 -14.64
C CYS A 586 12.80 0.42 -15.61
N LEU A 587 13.43 -0.75 -15.68
CA LEU A 587 14.45 -1.14 -16.67
C LEU A 587 13.89 -2.29 -17.53
N GLU A 588 14.16 -2.30 -18.83
CA GLU A 588 13.85 -3.48 -19.65
C GLU A 588 14.90 -4.57 -19.40
N ILE A 589 14.45 -5.79 -19.12
CA ILE A 589 15.30 -6.97 -18.97
C ILE A 589 15.17 -7.84 -20.22
N TYR A 590 16.30 -8.13 -20.87
CA TYR A 590 16.29 -8.95 -22.08
C TYR A 590 16.11 -10.44 -21.74
N PRO A 591 15.52 -11.27 -22.63
CA PRO A 591 15.27 -12.69 -22.36
C PRO A 591 16.51 -13.50 -21.95
N GLN A 592 17.69 -13.13 -22.41
CA GLN A 592 18.99 -13.74 -22.10
C GLN A 592 19.46 -13.48 -20.65
N GLN A 593 18.90 -12.45 -20.01
CA GLN A 593 19.22 -12.01 -18.65
C GLN A 593 18.11 -12.37 -17.64
N ALA A 594 16.99 -12.95 -18.09
CA ALA A 594 15.81 -13.20 -17.27
C ALA A 594 16.06 -14.19 -16.12
N ASP A 595 16.59 -15.39 -16.42
CA ASP A 595 16.87 -16.43 -15.42
C ASP A 595 17.90 -15.94 -14.36
N ALA A 596 18.80 -15.02 -14.75
CA ALA A 596 19.78 -14.37 -13.85
C ALA A 596 19.17 -13.27 -12.98
N MET A 597 18.27 -12.45 -13.53
CA MET A 597 17.51 -11.47 -12.76
C MET A 597 16.60 -12.16 -11.74
N GLU A 598 15.92 -13.24 -12.14
CA GLU A 598 15.14 -14.10 -11.24
C GLU A 598 16.02 -14.71 -10.15
N LEU A 599 17.28 -15.10 -10.45
CA LEU A 599 18.23 -15.60 -9.45
C LEU A 599 18.54 -14.53 -8.40
N LEU A 600 18.95 -13.34 -8.82
CA LEU A 600 19.31 -12.25 -7.90
C LEU A 600 18.15 -11.82 -6.99
N LEU A 601 16.91 -11.82 -7.50
CA LEU A 601 15.71 -11.48 -6.72
C LEU A 601 15.36 -12.56 -5.68
N ARG A 602 15.56 -13.85 -5.99
CA ARG A 602 15.15 -14.96 -5.11
C ARG A 602 16.25 -15.43 -4.15
N SER A 603 17.52 -15.11 -4.41
CA SER A 603 18.65 -15.52 -3.57
C SER A 603 19.01 -14.52 -2.48
N TYR A 604 18.36 -13.35 -2.39
CA TYR A 604 18.68 -12.35 -1.36
C TYR A 604 18.56 -12.94 0.07
N PRO A 605 19.53 -12.71 0.98
CA PRO A 605 20.73 -11.86 0.87
C PRO A 605 22.02 -12.66 0.55
N GLU A 606 21.92 -13.84 -0.06
CA GLU A 606 23.07 -14.67 -0.41
C GLU A 606 23.87 -14.05 -1.57
N PHE A 607 25.19 -13.99 -1.41
CA PHE A 607 26.10 -13.49 -2.42
C PHE A 607 26.28 -14.50 -3.57
N VAL A 608 26.18 -14.01 -4.80
CA VAL A 608 26.42 -14.76 -6.04
C VAL A 608 27.57 -14.09 -6.78
N ARG A 609 28.54 -14.85 -7.32
CA ARG A 609 29.58 -14.28 -8.19
C ARG A 609 28.96 -13.89 -9.52
N VAL A 610 29.37 -12.76 -10.10
CA VAL A 610 28.88 -12.33 -11.43
C VAL A 610 29.15 -13.40 -12.50
N GLY A 611 30.28 -14.10 -12.43
CA GLY A 611 30.64 -15.21 -13.33
C GLY A 611 29.74 -16.46 -13.21
N ASP A 612 29.00 -16.60 -12.11
CA ASP A 612 28.07 -17.71 -11.86
C ASP A 612 26.60 -17.35 -12.23
N LEU A 613 26.35 -16.13 -12.73
CA LEU A 613 25.01 -15.72 -13.18
C LEU A 613 24.59 -16.51 -14.44
N PRO A 614 23.36 -17.06 -14.50
CA PRO A 614 22.89 -17.87 -15.63
C PRO A 614 22.48 -16.99 -16.82
N CYS A 615 23.49 -16.49 -17.54
CA CYS A 615 23.39 -15.81 -18.84
C CYS A 615 24.14 -16.61 -19.92
N ASP A 616 23.85 -16.33 -21.20
CA ASP A 616 24.49 -17.01 -22.33
C ASP A 616 25.98 -16.63 -22.51
N SER A 617 26.41 -15.45 -22.04
CA SER A 617 27.77 -14.94 -22.19
C SER A 617 28.27 -14.13 -20.99
N VAL A 618 29.60 -14.02 -20.85
CA VAL A 618 30.25 -13.17 -19.83
C VAL A 618 29.93 -11.68 -20.03
N GLU A 619 29.69 -11.25 -21.27
CA GLU A 619 29.25 -9.89 -21.58
C GLU A 619 27.86 -9.61 -21.00
N ASP A 620 26.92 -10.56 -21.13
CA ASP A 620 25.57 -10.44 -20.55
C ASP A 620 25.60 -10.43 -19.01
N GLN A 621 26.48 -11.24 -18.39
CA GLN A 621 26.69 -11.27 -16.93
C GLN A 621 27.18 -9.91 -16.41
N LEU A 622 28.26 -9.38 -16.99
CA LEU A 622 28.86 -8.10 -16.60
C LEU A 622 27.91 -6.93 -16.92
N SER A 623 27.22 -6.96 -18.06
CA SER A 623 26.25 -5.95 -18.48
C SER A 623 25.08 -5.86 -17.49
N LEU A 624 24.47 -7.00 -17.13
CA LEU A 624 23.38 -7.05 -16.15
C LEU A 624 23.84 -6.54 -14.79
N ALA A 625 24.95 -7.07 -14.26
CA ALA A 625 25.44 -6.71 -12.94
C ALA A 625 25.81 -5.21 -12.85
N THR A 626 26.45 -4.66 -13.88
CA THR A 626 26.84 -3.24 -13.94
C THR A 626 25.62 -2.33 -14.04
N MET A 627 24.66 -2.66 -14.92
CA MET A 627 23.41 -1.91 -15.09
C MET A 627 22.60 -1.85 -13.78
N LEU A 628 22.53 -2.95 -13.03
CA LEU A 628 21.86 -2.99 -11.72
C LEU A 628 22.64 -2.24 -10.63
N TYR A 629 23.97 -2.31 -10.63
CA TYR A 629 24.82 -1.62 -9.66
C TYR A 629 24.78 -0.09 -9.86
N ASP A 630 24.95 0.38 -11.09
CA ASP A 630 24.89 1.81 -11.45
C ASP A 630 23.53 2.43 -11.14
N LYS A 631 22.45 1.62 -11.24
CA LYS A 631 21.09 1.99 -10.83
C LYS A 631 20.84 1.96 -9.32
N GLY A 632 21.82 1.54 -8.52
CA GLY A 632 21.67 1.40 -7.07
C GLY A 632 20.73 0.27 -6.65
N LEU A 633 20.58 -0.77 -7.47
CA LEU A 633 19.76 -1.96 -7.18
C LEU A 633 20.59 -3.12 -6.61
N LEU A 634 21.92 -3.05 -6.72
CA LEU A 634 22.86 -4.12 -6.37
C LEU A 634 23.91 -3.61 -5.38
N LEU A 635 24.40 -4.50 -4.51
CA LEU A 635 25.56 -4.26 -3.66
C LEU A 635 26.63 -5.35 -3.84
N THR A 636 27.88 -5.03 -3.52
CA THR A 636 29.04 -5.93 -3.64
C THR A 636 29.51 -6.41 -2.27
N LYS A 637 30.18 -7.57 -2.20
CA LYS A 637 30.67 -8.13 -0.92
C LYS A 637 31.76 -7.29 -0.25
N MET A 638 32.56 -6.61 -1.06
CA MET A 638 33.60 -5.65 -0.68
C MET A 638 33.40 -4.37 -1.51
N PRO A 639 33.81 -3.18 -1.03
CA PRO A 639 33.73 -1.95 -1.80
C PRO A 639 34.50 -2.09 -3.12
N LEU A 640 33.96 -1.55 -4.21
CA LEU A 640 34.71 -1.41 -5.47
C LEU A 640 35.72 -0.26 -5.34
N THR A 641 36.94 -0.50 -5.82
CA THR A 641 38.09 0.41 -5.79
C THR A 641 38.51 0.83 -7.18
#